data_AF-A0A2E6THN0-F1
#
_entry.id   AF-A0A2E6THN0-F1
#
_cell.length_a   1.000
_cell.length_b   1.000
_cell.length_c   1.000
_cell.angle_alpha   90.00
_cell.angle_beta   90.00
_cell.angle_gamma   90.00
#
_symmetry.space_group_name_H-M   'P 1'
#
loop_
_entity.id
_entity.type
_entity.pdbx_description
1 polymer ?
#
loop_
_entity_poly.entity_id
_entity_poly.type
_entity_poly.pdbx_seq_one_letter_code
_entity_poly.pdbx_strand_id
1 'polypeptide(L)'
;MDVYLYKNDQQFGPYSVKEVQGFLDVGAFSPIDSVWFEGCREWTTVSYLPGIVISEEMHRQHLVPPFDAYSGDKPFIFVSYSHEDGGLVFREIQRLHEAGYRIWYDEGIDPGNDWPEHIAKAVIDCSLFLMFTSPRSAVSENCRNEVNLALNRKKKFLAIYLEETELPPGLELRMGDLQAILKFKMADSTYRKKMFTGLESLLGEGGRDVPDGEDPVAEAMAIEVVADFLLAPNLSEASSAPVAEPEVSSSFGCLKWLWLAIGLTIAASCVTLAVLYSQGRKDTQAVSEVAQDAAVVHEDLENDVQELREIVANMLLYMDQTDDFQVTEGSIDEDLEKGLERFREMTAKKGQDVKLKSEIHEATDLESYLEALEQAVNQESYEEAAHLAASKVIEYRSLFDNENGKLNGELLFNGSAEAWANVQAGAIGIYPTNSLSEYEALSSIAKSRIRDVLRYKLSGFTVTSEKRLGRTFYTTEETLLQEVFSFGAFSETRTEQAFDANGNRQKDVFKVVQEGDFIAAGVAVTSYETIRFKDAIQGKMLHDSNLTSESVFLREQVEKYLDEEKRQIRAPLLDLLDALLQNQEISLLFKAYLHDELCRIMLTRGEQWGIPLSSRLRENHARLKAILKNPLQSTDWTSPSSHREIEERLVLFYESLDTISYSEEANLFLNFLQYLSTVSFEYAGHLDELNQPRYLNEGDIPAFTWCIALEQGQVVLQAFPGSNSLPFSPLIKARGGFDEAYQKVLSDLGEGAPELQDLIPFPYSTE
;
A
#
# COMPACT_ATOMS: atom_id res chain seq x y z
N MET A 1 -12.30 -29.47 22.23
CA MET A 1 -12.82 -28.28 21.55
C MET A 1 -13.66 -27.54 22.55
N ASP A 2 -12.96 -26.69 23.30
CA ASP A 2 -13.57 -25.76 24.22
C ASP A 2 -14.10 -24.57 23.42
N VAL A 3 -15.32 -24.15 23.75
CA VAL A 3 -16.04 -23.07 23.06
C VAL A 3 -16.38 -21.99 24.08
N TYR A 4 -16.06 -20.76 23.74
CA TYR A 4 -16.43 -19.57 24.50
C TYR A 4 -17.44 -18.76 23.72
N LEU A 5 -18.45 -18.25 24.41
CA LEU A 5 -19.50 -17.39 23.86
C LEU A 5 -19.35 -15.99 24.45
N TYR A 6 -19.66 -14.96 23.68
CA TYR A 6 -19.60 -13.58 24.14
C TYR A 6 -20.89 -12.85 23.77
N LYS A 7 -21.55 -12.29 24.79
CA LYS A 7 -22.86 -11.64 24.67
C LYS A 7 -23.02 -10.61 25.80
N ASN A 8 -23.54 -9.42 25.49
CA ASN A 8 -23.74 -8.33 26.45
C ASN A 8 -22.49 -8.02 27.29
N ASP A 9 -21.35 -7.92 26.60
CA ASP A 9 -20.03 -7.64 27.18
C ASP A 9 -19.52 -8.66 28.23
N GLN A 10 -20.16 -9.83 28.31
CA GLN A 10 -19.76 -10.93 29.17
C GLN A 10 -19.35 -12.16 28.36
N GLN A 11 -18.22 -12.76 28.77
CA GLN A 11 -17.73 -14.02 28.23
C GLN A 11 -18.28 -15.20 29.04
N PHE A 12 -18.81 -16.21 28.34
CA PHE A 12 -19.35 -17.44 28.91
C PHE A 12 -18.57 -18.64 28.39
N GLY A 13 -18.23 -19.58 29.26
CA GLY A 13 -17.53 -20.82 28.90
C GLY A 13 -16.46 -21.23 29.92
N PRO A 14 -15.67 -22.28 29.63
CA PRO A 14 -15.72 -23.08 28.41
C PRO A 14 -16.94 -24.01 28.34
N TYR A 15 -17.51 -24.17 27.15
CA TYR A 15 -18.61 -25.09 26.85
C TYR A 15 -18.22 -26.09 25.76
N SER A 16 -18.87 -27.24 25.75
CA SER A 16 -18.84 -28.17 24.62
C SER A 16 -19.80 -27.71 23.51
N VAL A 17 -19.52 -28.09 22.25
CA VAL A 17 -20.42 -27.82 21.10
C VAL A 17 -21.86 -28.30 21.36
N LYS A 18 -22.03 -29.38 22.14
CA LYS A 18 -23.34 -29.93 22.50
C LYS A 18 -24.11 -29.03 23.50
N GLU A 19 -23.40 -28.36 24.39
CA GLU A 19 -24.00 -27.36 25.31
C GLU A 19 -24.38 -26.10 24.56
N VAL A 20 -23.53 -25.64 23.64
CA VAL A 20 -23.84 -24.51 22.75
C VAL A 20 -25.07 -24.81 21.89
N GLN A 21 -25.21 -26.03 21.36
CA GLN A 21 -26.45 -26.45 20.67
C GLN A 21 -27.66 -26.38 21.59
N GLY A 22 -27.54 -26.87 22.84
CA GLY A 22 -28.62 -26.77 23.82
C GLY A 22 -29.02 -25.33 24.13
N PHE A 23 -28.06 -24.40 24.13
CA PHE A 23 -28.32 -22.97 24.31
C PHE A 23 -29.02 -22.31 23.13
N LEU A 24 -28.69 -22.73 21.89
CA LEU A 24 -29.41 -22.31 20.70
C LEU A 24 -30.85 -22.84 20.70
N ASP A 25 -31.05 -24.10 21.07
CA ASP A 25 -32.36 -24.77 21.07
C ASP A 25 -33.35 -24.12 22.06
N VAL A 26 -32.84 -23.58 23.18
CA VAL A 26 -33.64 -22.86 24.19
C VAL A 26 -33.66 -21.34 24.00
N GLY A 27 -32.97 -20.81 22.98
CA GLY A 27 -32.90 -19.39 22.66
C GLY A 27 -32.08 -18.53 23.64
N ALA A 28 -31.22 -19.14 24.46
CA ALA A 28 -30.32 -18.40 25.35
C ALA A 28 -29.22 -17.66 24.57
N PHE A 29 -28.77 -18.28 23.47
CA PHE A 29 -27.83 -17.71 22.52
C PHE A 29 -28.39 -17.78 21.10
N SER A 30 -27.93 -16.86 20.26
CA SER A 30 -28.31 -16.70 18.86
C SER A 30 -27.18 -17.16 17.95
N PRO A 31 -27.46 -17.67 16.73
CA PRO A 31 -26.45 -17.97 15.71
C PRO A 31 -25.47 -16.84 15.38
N ILE A 32 -25.83 -15.58 15.65
CA ILE A 32 -24.95 -14.40 15.46
C ILE A 32 -24.18 -13.98 16.71
N ASP A 33 -24.46 -14.57 17.87
CA ASP A 33 -23.69 -14.28 19.08
C ASP A 33 -22.22 -14.67 18.85
N SER A 34 -21.30 -13.92 19.45
CA SER A 34 -19.87 -14.12 19.22
C SER A 34 -19.44 -15.46 19.82
N VAL A 35 -18.70 -16.25 19.06
CA VAL A 35 -18.11 -17.52 19.49
C VAL A 35 -16.62 -17.54 19.19
N TRP A 36 -15.85 -18.09 20.12
CA TRP A 36 -14.48 -18.48 19.88
C TRP A 36 -14.33 -19.95 20.22
N PHE A 37 -13.57 -20.68 19.42
CA PHE A 37 -13.34 -22.09 19.65
C PHE A 37 -11.90 -22.48 19.34
N GLU A 38 -11.45 -23.55 19.98
CA GLU A 38 -10.10 -24.09 19.81
C GLU A 38 -9.78 -24.38 18.32
N GLY A 39 -8.89 -23.56 17.73
CA GLY A 39 -8.54 -23.58 16.30
C GLY A 39 -9.05 -22.38 15.49
N CYS A 40 -9.87 -21.51 16.07
CA CYS A 40 -10.33 -20.26 15.46
C CYS A 40 -9.33 -19.12 15.73
N ARG A 41 -8.93 -18.36 14.69
CA ARG A 41 -7.95 -17.26 14.83
C ARG A 41 -8.55 -16.02 15.50
N GLU A 42 -9.85 -15.79 15.34
CA GLU A 42 -10.58 -14.63 15.88
C GLU A 42 -11.97 -15.06 16.38
N TRP A 43 -12.67 -14.16 17.07
CA TRP A 43 -14.09 -14.37 17.40
C TRP A 43 -14.91 -14.36 16.11
N THR A 44 -15.70 -15.41 15.92
CA THR A 44 -16.65 -15.52 14.80
C THR A 44 -18.07 -15.57 15.36
N THR A 45 -19.07 -15.94 14.56
CA THR A 45 -20.43 -16.14 15.03
C THR A 45 -20.70 -17.61 15.35
N VAL A 46 -21.62 -17.90 16.27
CA VAL A 46 -22.03 -19.27 16.59
C VAL A 46 -22.37 -20.08 15.32
N SER A 47 -22.81 -19.44 14.25
CA SER A 47 -23.06 -20.10 12.96
C SER A 47 -21.87 -20.71 12.25
N TYR A 48 -20.67 -20.23 12.53
CA TYR A 48 -19.45 -20.80 11.97
C TYR A 48 -18.81 -21.85 12.89
N LEU A 49 -19.41 -22.15 14.05
CA LEU A 49 -18.90 -23.15 14.99
C LEU A 49 -18.96 -24.57 14.38
N PRO A 50 -17.81 -25.24 14.17
CA PRO A 50 -17.78 -26.60 13.62
C PRO A 50 -18.61 -27.59 14.44
N GLY A 51 -19.58 -28.23 13.80
CA GLY A 51 -20.44 -29.24 14.42
C GLY A 51 -21.74 -28.71 15.05
N ILE A 52 -21.99 -27.40 14.97
CA ILE A 52 -23.29 -26.83 15.32
C ILE A 52 -24.30 -27.09 14.20
N VAL A 53 -25.56 -27.34 14.57
CA VAL A 53 -26.67 -27.53 13.63
C VAL A 53 -27.61 -26.34 13.76
N ILE A 54 -27.60 -25.48 12.74
CA ILE A 54 -28.56 -24.37 12.63
C ILE A 54 -29.71 -24.83 11.75
N SER A 55 -30.94 -24.75 12.28
CA SER A 55 -32.13 -25.06 11.51
C SER A 55 -32.33 -24.05 10.38
N GLU A 56 -32.91 -24.46 9.25
CA GLU A 56 -33.25 -23.52 8.16
C GLU A 56 -34.20 -22.39 8.60
N GLU A 57 -34.96 -22.61 9.69
CA GLU A 57 -35.85 -21.61 10.27
C GLU A 57 -35.05 -20.56 11.06
N MET A 58 -34.05 -20.99 11.84
CA MET A 58 -33.09 -20.07 12.45
C MET A 58 -32.24 -19.37 11.39
N HIS A 59 -31.79 -20.05 10.32
CA HIS A 59 -31.06 -19.40 9.23
C HIS A 59 -31.90 -18.32 8.52
N ARG A 60 -33.23 -18.52 8.44
CA ARG A 60 -34.19 -17.54 7.91
C ARG A 60 -34.53 -16.41 8.89
N GLN A 61 -34.48 -16.63 10.20
CA GLN A 61 -34.71 -15.58 11.21
C GLN A 61 -33.63 -14.48 11.19
N HIS A 62 -32.44 -14.72 10.61
CA HIS A 62 -31.33 -13.75 10.55
C HIS A 62 -31.34 -12.84 9.32
N LEU A 63 -32.32 -13.00 8.43
CA LEU A 63 -32.58 -12.09 7.31
C LEU A 63 -33.79 -11.18 7.60
N VAL A 64 -34.27 -11.17 8.84
CA VAL A 64 -35.33 -10.25 9.27
C VAL A 64 -34.70 -8.88 9.53
N PRO A 65 -35.15 -7.82 8.84
CA PRO A 65 -34.69 -6.45 9.08
C PRO A 65 -34.76 -6.10 10.57
N PRO A 66 -33.68 -5.55 11.18
CA PRO A 66 -33.65 -5.26 12.62
C PRO A 66 -34.67 -4.20 13.08
N PHE A 67 -35.10 -3.31 12.18
CA PHE A 67 -36.10 -2.26 12.42
C PHE A 67 -36.64 -1.72 11.08
N ASP A 68 -37.80 -1.07 11.06
CA ASP A 68 -38.35 -0.49 9.83
C ASP A 68 -37.46 0.65 9.29
N ALA A 69 -37.18 0.64 7.99
CA ALA A 69 -36.42 1.65 7.27
C ALA A 69 -37.11 3.02 7.36
N TYR A 70 -36.29 4.05 7.53
CA TYR A 70 -36.77 5.40 7.75
C TYR A 70 -37.57 5.94 6.55
N SER A 71 -38.81 6.38 6.78
CA SER A 71 -39.72 6.88 5.73
C SER A 71 -40.16 8.35 5.92
N GLY A 72 -39.54 9.06 6.88
CA GLY A 72 -39.85 10.46 7.17
C GLY A 72 -39.11 11.47 6.29
N ASP A 73 -39.19 12.75 6.66
CA ASP A 73 -38.66 13.90 5.90
C ASP A 73 -37.39 14.54 6.50
N LYS A 74 -36.88 14.00 7.61
CA LYS A 74 -35.68 14.50 8.29
C LYS A 74 -34.40 13.91 7.67
N PRO A 75 -33.22 14.54 7.89
CA PRO A 75 -31.93 14.03 7.40
C PRO A 75 -31.66 12.58 7.82
N PHE A 76 -31.40 11.70 6.86
CA PHE A 76 -31.18 10.27 7.11
C PHE A 76 -29.94 9.72 6.39
N ILE A 77 -29.47 8.57 6.86
CA ILE A 77 -28.35 7.82 6.31
C ILE A 77 -28.91 6.73 5.39
N PHE A 78 -28.43 6.69 4.15
CA PHE A 78 -28.67 5.57 3.25
C PHE A 78 -27.56 4.53 3.45
N VAL A 79 -27.91 3.28 3.73
CA VAL A 79 -26.97 2.18 3.94
C VAL A 79 -26.96 1.25 2.73
N SER A 80 -25.80 1.16 2.08
CA SER A 80 -25.52 0.23 0.98
C SER A 80 -24.67 -0.94 1.48
N TYR A 81 -25.09 -2.17 1.18
CA TYR A 81 -24.39 -3.40 1.56
C TYR A 81 -24.80 -4.59 0.66
N SER A 82 -24.00 -5.66 0.66
CA SER A 82 -24.43 -6.92 0.02
C SER A 82 -25.45 -7.63 0.89
N HIS A 83 -26.51 -8.19 0.32
CA HIS A 83 -27.48 -9.00 1.07
C HIS A 83 -26.83 -10.19 1.80
N GLU A 84 -25.73 -10.72 1.27
CA GLU A 84 -24.94 -11.77 1.91
C GLU A 84 -24.22 -11.31 3.19
N ASP A 85 -24.06 -9.99 3.39
CA ASP A 85 -23.46 -9.37 4.57
C ASP A 85 -24.48 -9.01 5.67
N GLY A 86 -25.77 -9.30 5.45
CA GLY A 86 -26.86 -8.86 6.33
C GLY A 86 -26.62 -9.19 7.81
N GLY A 87 -26.07 -10.37 8.13
CA GLY A 87 -25.78 -10.76 9.51
C GLY A 87 -24.76 -9.84 10.23
N LEU A 88 -23.77 -9.30 9.51
CA LEU A 88 -22.80 -8.36 10.06
C LEU A 88 -23.34 -6.92 10.05
N VAL A 89 -24.03 -6.55 8.97
CA VAL A 89 -24.51 -5.18 8.75
C VAL A 89 -25.68 -4.84 9.68
N PHE A 90 -26.61 -5.77 9.89
CA PHE A 90 -27.78 -5.58 10.75
C PHE A 90 -27.38 -5.23 12.19
N ARG A 91 -26.30 -5.82 12.70
CA ARG A 91 -25.74 -5.48 14.01
C ARG A 91 -25.27 -4.02 14.06
N GLU A 92 -24.59 -3.56 13.02
CA GLU A 92 -24.06 -2.19 12.98
C GLU A 92 -25.16 -1.15 12.79
N ILE A 93 -26.11 -1.39 11.88
CA ILE A 93 -27.22 -0.45 11.69
C ILE A 93 -28.15 -0.42 12.90
N GLN A 94 -28.30 -1.53 13.64
CA GLN A 94 -29.06 -1.55 14.88
C GLN A 94 -28.43 -0.64 15.94
N ARG A 95 -27.10 -0.71 16.13
CA ARG A 95 -26.38 0.20 17.03
C ARG A 95 -26.56 1.66 16.64
N LEU A 96 -26.48 1.95 15.34
CA LEU A 96 -26.69 3.31 14.84
C LEU A 96 -28.15 3.77 15.06
N HIS A 97 -29.12 2.89 14.88
CA HIS A 97 -30.53 3.18 15.12
C HIS A 97 -30.79 3.48 16.62
N GLU A 98 -30.25 2.67 17.51
CA GLU A 98 -30.33 2.84 18.97
C GLU A 98 -29.62 4.13 19.43
N ALA A 99 -28.55 4.54 18.76
CA ALA A 99 -27.87 5.82 18.97
C ALA A 99 -28.66 7.04 18.44
N GLY A 100 -29.82 6.81 17.81
CA GLY A 100 -30.74 7.85 17.35
C GLY A 100 -30.58 8.24 15.87
N TYR A 101 -29.70 7.57 15.10
CA TYR A 101 -29.57 7.86 13.68
C TYR A 101 -30.77 7.34 12.90
N ARG A 102 -31.24 8.14 11.95
CA ARG A 102 -32.32 7.77 11.03
C ARG A 102 -31.72 7.02 9.84
N ILE A 103 -32.08 5.76 9.70
CA ILE A 103 -31.41 4.84 8.76
C ILE A 103 -32.41 4.32 7.74
N TRP A 104 -32.02 4.42 6.47
CA TRP A 104 -32.69 3.80 5.35
C TRP A 104 -31.79 2.69 4.79
N TYR A 105 -32.34 1.51 4.53
CA TYR A 105 -31.64 0.35 3.97
C TYR A 105 -32.65 -0.55 3.23
N ASP A 106 -32.17 -1.49 2.41
CA ASP A 106 -33.03 -2.46 1.73
C ASP A 106 -33.48 -3.56 2.70
N GLU A 107 -34.77 -3.58 3.05
CA GLU A 107 -35.38 -4.54 3.98
C GLU A 107 -35.52 -5.96 3.39
N GLY A 108 -35.19 -6.15 2.10
CA GLY A 108 -35.46 -7.41 1.41
C GLY A 108 -36.87 -7.50 0.84
N ILE A 109 -37.03 -8.34 -0.18
CA ILE A 109 -38.06 -8.25 -1.23
C ILE A 109 -39.50 -8.45 -0.71
N ASP A 110 -40.38 -7.45 -0.94
CA ASP A 110 -41.82 -7.63 -1.10
C ASP A 110 -42.18 -7.46 -2.61
N PRO A 111 -42.79 -8.45 -3.29
CA PRO A 111 -42.93 -8.43 -4.74
C PRO A 111 -44.09 -7.53 -5.20
N GLY A 112 -43.80 -6.31 -5.66
CA GLY A 112 -44.76 -5.52 -6.45
C GLY A 112 -44.49 -4.00 -6.55
N ASN A 113 -44.06 -3.57 -7.73
CA ASN A 113 -43.99 -2.19 -8.27
C ASN A 113 -42.72 -1.35 -7.99
N ASP A 114 -42.12 -0.83 -9.08
CA ASP A 114 -41.15 0.27 -9.22
C ASP A 114 -40.00 0.40 -8.16
N TRP A 115 -39.46 -0.73 -7.71
CA TRP A 115 -38.36 -0.83 -6.74
C TRP A 115 -37.11 0.00 -7.09
N PRO A 116 -36.59 0.01 -8.34
CA PRO A 116 -35.37 0.75 -8.67
C PRO A 116 -35.51 2.27 -8.53
N GLU A 117 -36.71 2.82 -8.76
CA GLU A 117 -36.95 4.27 -8.66
C GLU A 117 -37.03 4.71 -7.19
N HIS A 118 -37.56 3.85 -6.31
CA HIS A 118 -37.60 4.10 -4.87
C HIS A 118 -36.21 4.09 -4.23
N ILE A 119 -35.37 3.10 -4.55
CA ILE A 119 -33.97 3.03 -4.08
C ILE A 119 -33.19 4.24 -4.62
N ALA A 120 -33.29 4.53 -5.91
CA ALA A 120 -32.60 5.66 -6.51
C ALA A 120 -33.01 7.00 -5.88
N LYS A 121 -34.30 7.16 -5.55
CA LYS A 121 -34.80 8.34 -4.84
C LYS A 121 -34.23 8.41 -3.43
N ALA A 122 -34.19 7.31 -2.69
CA ALA A 122 -33.59 7.28 -1.35
C ALA A 122 -32.10 7.65 -1.37
N VAL A 123 -31.33 7.18 -2.37
CA VAL A 123 -29.94 7.61 -2.60
C VAL A 123 -29.85 9.11 -2.90
N ILE A 124 -30.80 9.65 -3.70
CA ILE A 124 -30.83 11.07 -4.05
C ILE A 124 -31.27 11.96 -2.89
N ASP A 125 -32.09 11.47 -1.96
CA ASP A 125 -32.67 12.27 -0.88
C ASP A 125 -31.87 12.14 0.43
N CYS A 126 -31.00 11.13 0.56
CA CYS A 126 -30.21 10.95 1.77
C CYS A 126 -29.24 12.10 2.06
N SER A 127 -28.92 12.28 3.33
CA SER A 127 -27.94 13.28 3.80
C SER A 127 -26.53 12.72 3.87
N LEU A 128 -26.41 11.41 4.05
CA LEU A 128 -25.15 10.65 4.06
C LEU A 128 -25.38 9.30 3.38
N PHE A 129 -24.43 8.90 2.54
CA PHE A 129 -24.34 7.56 1.96
C PHE A 129 -23.29 6.76 2.74
N LEU A 130 -23.71 5.70 3.42
CA LEU A 130 -22.87 4.80 4.20
C LEU A 130 -22.73 3.47 3.47
N MET A 131 -21.52 3.12 3.06
CA MET A 131 -21.22 1.87 2.36
C MET A 131 -20.53 0.89 3.30
N PHE A 132 -21.09 -0.31 3.47
CA PHE A 132 -20.38 -1.43 4.07
C PHE A 132 -19.69 -2.26 2.98
N THR A 133 -18.36 -2.20 2.94
CA THR A 133 -17.52 -2.81 1.92
C THR A 133 -17.02 -4.19 2.36
N SER A 134 -17.21 -5.19 1.50
CA SER A 134 -16.71 -6.57 1.60
C SER A 134 -16.39 -7.10 0.20
N PRO A 135 -15.70 -8.25 0.05
CA PRO A 135 -15.50 -8.87 -1.26
C PRO A 135 -16.83 -9.13 -2.00
N ARG A 136 -17.90 -9.42 -1.26
CA ARG A 136 -19.24 -9.70 -1.78
C ARG A 136 -19.92 -8.41 -2.26
N SER A 137 -19.79 -7.31 -1.50
CA SER A 137 -20.35 -6.02 -1.90
C SER A 137 -19.60 -5.40 -3.09
N ALA A 138 -18.29 -5.65 -3.22
CA ALA A 138 -17.46 -5.13 -4.30
C ALA A 138 -17.84 -5.70 -5.68
N VAL A 139 -18.27 -6.97 -5.73
CA VAL A 139 -18.73 -7.62 -6.97
C VAL A 139 -20.23 -7.42 -7.24
N SER A 140 -21.00 -6.96 -6.25
CA SER A 140 -22.44 -6.71 -6.37
C SER A 140 -22.76 -5.62 -7.40
N GLU A 141 -23.62 -5.92 -8.37
CA GLU A 141 -24.06 -4.94 -9.38
C GLU A 141 -24.91 -3.82 -8.76
N ASN A 142 -25.78 -4.15 -7.81
CA ASN A 142 -26.62 -3.19 -7.11
C ASN A 142 -25.78 -2.18 -6.33
N CYS A 143 -24.84 -2.65 -5.50
CA CYS A 143 -23.97 -1.77 -4.72
C CYS A 143 -23.15 -0.85 -5.64
N ARG A 144 -22.60 -1.38 -6.75
CA ARG A 144 -21.87 -0.57 -7.74
C ARG A 144 -22.75 0.52 -8.36
N ASN A 145 -24.01 0.22 -8.68
CA ASN A 145 -24.94 1.19 -9.23
C ASN A 145 -25.32 2.28 -8.21
N GLU A 146 -25.57 1.91 -6.95
CA GLU A 146 -25.87 2.84 -5.86
C GLU A 146 -24.70 3.77 -5.53
N VAL A 147 -23.49 3.22 -5.41
CA VAL A 147 -22.26 4.01 -5.21
C VAL A 147 -22.07 5.00 -6.36
N ASN A 148 -22.20 4.54 -7.61
CA ASN A 148 -22.07 5.42 -8.77
C ASN A 148 -23.10 6.56 -8.74
N LEU A 149 -24.35 6.26 -8.38
CA LEU A 149 -25.40 7.26 -8.26
C LEU A 149 -25.09 8.27 -7.13
N ALA A 150 -24.70 7.80 -5.95
CA ALA A 150 -24.35 8.65 -4.81
C ALA A 150 -23.19 9.60 -5.13
N LEU A 151 -22.13 9.08 -5.75
CA LEU A 151 -20.96 9.87 -6.15
C LEU A 151 -21.31 10.88 -7.25
N ASN A 152 -22.09 10.48 -8.26
CA ASN A 152 -22.55 11.39 -9.31
C ASN A 152 -23.43 12.53 -8.74
N ARG A 153 -24.14 12.28 -7.64
CA ARG A 153 -24.95 13.27 -6.92
C ARG A 153 -24.17 14.02 -5.84
N LYS A 154 -22.86 13.77 -5.70
CA LYS A 154 -21.96 14.40 -4.72
C LYS A 154 -22.49 14.27 -3.28
N LYS A 155 -23.04 13.11 -2.94
CA LYS A 155 -23.47 12.83 -1.57
C LYS A 155 -22.27 12.79 -0.64
N LYS A 156 -22.47 13.23 0.61
CA LYS A 156 -21.52 12.91 1.68
C LYS A 156 -21.42 11.39 1.74
N PHE A 157 -20.21 10.88 1.84
CA PHE A 157 -19.94 9.46 1.63
C PHE A 157 -19.01 8.98 2.73
N LEU A 158 -19.34 7.84 3.35
CA LEU A 158 -18.49 7.15 4.31
C LEU A 158 -18.44 5.66 3.94
N ALA A 159 -17.23 5.13 3.77
CA ALA A 159 -17.02 3.69 3.55
C ALA A 159 -16.53 3.01 4.84
N ILE A 160 -17.11 1.86 5.17
CA ILE A 160 -16.67 0.99 6.26
C ILE A 160 -16.35 -0.39 5.67
N TYR A 161 -15.08 -0.78 5.70
CA TYR A 161 -14.65 -2.10 5.25
C TYR A 161 -14.82 -3.11 6.37
N LEU A 162 -15.73 -4.07 6.18
CA LEU A 162 -15.99 -5.14 7.14
C LEU A 162 -14.88 -6.20 7.13
N GLU A 163 -14.28 -6.43 5.97
CA GLU A 163 -13.22 -7.41 5.70
C GLU A 163 -12.21 -6.82 4.70
N GLU A 164 -11.01 -7.40 4.62
CA GLU A 164 -10.03 -7.05 3.59
C GLU A 164 -10.63 -7.28 2.20
N THR A 165 -10.63 -6.22 1.38
CA THR A 165 -11.37 -6.21 0.11
C THR A 165 -10.58 -5.48 -0.98
N GLU A 166 -10.23 -6.20 -2.04
CA GLU A 166 -9.74 -5.61 -3.28
C GLU A 166 -10.92 -5.04 -4.09
N LEU A 167 -10.85 -3.75 -4.43
CA LEU A 167 -11.89 -3.11 -5.24
C LEU A 167 -11.65 -3.42 -6.73
N PRO A 168 -12.70 -3.73 -7.52
CA PRO A 168 -12.59 -3.77 -8.96
C PRO A 168 -12.12 -2.41 -9.52
N PRO A 169 -11.32 -2.37 -10.61
CA PRO A 169 -10.70 -1.14 -11.10
C PRO A 169 -11.66 0.03 -11.33
N GLY A 170 -12.89 -0.25 -11.78
CA GLY A 170 -13.91 0.78 -11.99
C GLY A 170 -14.47 1.39 -10.71
N LEU A 171 -14.47 0.63 -9.61
CA LEU A 171 -14.89 1.09 -8.29
C LEU A 171 -13.74 1.81 -7.57
N GLU A 172 -12.52 1.28 -7.70
CA GLU A 172 -11.28 1.89 -7.21
C GLU A 172 -11.08 3.30 -7.79
N LEU A 173 -11.24 3.49 -9.10
CA LEU A 173 -11.17 4.80 -9.75
C LEU A 173 -12.15 5.84 -9.17
N ARG A 174 -13.25 5.39 -8.57
CA ARG A 174 -14.36 6.23 -8.08
C ARG A 174 -14.32 6.43 -6.58
N MET A 175 -13.76 5.48 -5.83
CA MET A 175 -13.74 5.45 -4.37
C MET A 175 -12.35 5.64 -3.77
N GLY A 176 -11.25 5.53 -4.53
CA GLY A 176 -9.88 5.54 -4.03
C GLY A 176 -9.50 6.76 -3.20
N ASP A 177 -10.07 7.92 -3.51
CA ASP A 177 -9.82 9.18 -2.78
C ASP A 177 -10.77 9.42 -1.59
N LEU A 178 -11.71 8.50 -1.31
CA LEU A 178 -12.72 8.68 -0.26
C LEU A 178 -12.22 8.22 1.10
N GLN A 179 -12.59 8.96 2.14
CA GLN A 179 -12.32 8.57 3.51
C GLN A 179 -13.01 7.24 3.86
N ALA A 180 -12.24 6.27 4.33
CA ALA A 180 -12.70 4.93 4.68
C ALA A 180 -12.28 4.51 6.10
N ILE A 181 -13.09 3.68 6.73
CA ILE A 181 -12.81 3.05 8.03
C ILE A 181 -12.58 1.55 7.80
N LEU A 182 -11.37 1.07 8.10
CA LEU A 182 -10.99 -0.34 7.95
C LEU A 182 -11.30 -1.12 9.23
N LYS A 183 -12.57 -1.50 9.44
CA LYS A 183 -13.03 -2.15 10.67
C LYS A 183 -12.18 -3.38 11.03
N PHE A 184 -11.86 -4.21 10.04
CA PHE A 184 -11.06 -5.43 10.22
C PHE A 184 -9.61 -5.21 10.69
N LYS A 185 -9.10 -3.97 10.66
CA LYS A 185 -7.75 -3.62 11.15
C LYS A 185 -7.74 -2.95 12.53
N MET A 186 -8.87 -2.87 13.23
CA MET A 186 -8.96 -2.14 14.50
C MET A 186 -9.90 -2.81 15.51
N ALA A 187 -9.68 -2.52 16.80
CA ALA A 187 -10.58 -2.96 17.88
C ALA A 187 -11.98 -2.34 17.76
N ASP A 188 -13.01 -3.03 18.28
CA ASP A 188 -14.42 -2.61 18.17
C ASP A 188 -14.66 -1.21 18.80
N SER A 189 -13.99 -0.88 19.91
CA SER A 189 -14.09 0.43 20.56
C SER A 189 -13.51 1.56 19.71
N THR A 190 -12.31 1.38 19.15
CA THR A 190 -11.67 2.31 18.20
C THR A 190 -12.52 2.50 16.95
N TYR A 191 -13.05 1.40 16.41
CA TYR A 191 -13.97 1.41 15.28
C TYR A 191 -15.22 2.24 15.59
N ARG A 192 -15.87 1.99 16.73
CA ARG A 192 -17.06 2.74 17.16
C ARG A 192 -16.78 4.23 17.29
N LYS A 193 -15.69 4.61 17.94
CA LYS A 193 -15.30 6.02 18.09
C LYS A 193 -15.09 6.70 16.73
N LYS A 194 -14.34 6.06 15.81
CA LYS A 194 -14.12 6.60 14.46
C LYS A 194 -15.42 6.68 13.65
N MET A 195 -16.27 5.66 13.74
CA MET A 195 -17.57 5.64 13.08
C MET A 195 -18.43 6.80 13.56
N PHE A 196 -18.65 6.94 14.87
CA PHE A 196 -19.47 8.02 15.41
C PHE A 196 -18.85 9.41 15.14
N THR A 197 -17.55 9.57 15.26
CA THR A 197 -16.86 10.83 14.92
C THR A 197 -17.09 11.21 13.45
N GLY A 198 -16.98 10.24 12.53
CA GLY A 198 -17.25 10.44 11.10
C GLY A 198 -18.71 10.80 10.84
N LEU A 199 -19.65 10.12 11.50
CA LEU A 199 -21.09 10.39 11.35
C LEU A 199 -21.45 11.79 11.87
N GLU A 200 -20.97 12.19 13.04
CA GLU A 200 -21.24 13.52 13.62
C GLU A 200 -20.63 14.64 12.75
N SER A 201 -19.39 14.45 12.27
CA SER A 201 -18.72 15.41 11.38
C SER A 201 -19.46 15.57 10.05
N LEU A 202 -19.95 14.47 9.48
CA LEU A 202 -20.63 14.48 8.19
C LEU A 202 -22.10 14.91 8.30
N LEU A 203 -22.83 14.59 9.37
CA LEU A 203 -24.25 14.94 9.48
C LEU A 203 -24.49 16.30 10.14
N GLY A 204 -23.65 16.71 11.08
CA GLY A 204 -23.78 17.97 11.82
C GLY A 204 -24.99 18.02 12.77
N GLU A 205 -25.29 19.21 13.30
CA GLU A 205 -26.39 19.42 14.25
C GLU A 205 -27.75 19.00 13.67
N GLY A 206 -28.48 18.16 14.40
CA GLY A 206 -29.78 17.61 13.97
C GLY A 206 -29.68 16.35 13.10
N GLY A 207 -28.49 15.76 12.95
CA GLY A 207 -28.24 14.52 12.22
C GLY A 207 -28.85 13.25 12.84
N ARG A 208 -29.13 13.27 14.14
CA ARG A 208 -29.75 12.18 14.90
C ARG A 208 -30.74 12.72 15.93
N ASP A 209 -31.66 11.87 16.38
CA ASP A 209 -32.59 12.18 17.47
C ASP A 209 -31.98 11.64 18.78
N VAL A 210 -31.48 12.53 19.65
CA VAL A 210 -30.77 12.14 20.89
C VAL A 210 -31.72 11.35 21.81
N PRO A 211 -31.33 10.15 22.27
CA PRO A 211 -32.18 9.34 23.14
C PRO A 211 -32.35 9.97 24.53
N ASP A 212 -33.50 9.73 25.18
CA ASP A 212 -33.83 10.27 26.51
C ASP A 212 -32.99 9.66 27.67
N GLY A 213 -32.03 8.77 27.38
CA GLY A 213 -31.21 7.99 28.34
C GLY A 213 -29.70 8.18 28.16
N GLU A 214 -28.89 7.16 28.49
CA GLU A 214 -27.44 7.17 28.21
C GLU A 214 -27.21 7.31 26.69
N ASP A 215 -26.32 8.23 26.31
CA ASP A 215 -26.01 8.51 24.90
C ASP A 215 -24.82 7.65 24.45
N PRO A 216 -25.04 6.60 23.63
CA PRO A 216 -23.97 5.69 23.20
C PRO A 216 -22.87 6.40 22.39
N VAL A 217 -23.22 7.53 21.76
CA VAL A 217 -22.27 8.36 21.02
C VAL A 217 -21.34 9.07 22.00
N ALA A 218 -21.87 9.68 23.06
CA ALA A 218 -21.07 10.36 24.07
C ALA A 218 -20.16 9.39 24.83
N GLU A 219 -20.66 8.20 25.17
CA GLU A 219 -19.88 7.12 25.79
C GLU A 219 -18.73 6.68 24.88
N ALA A 220 -19.00 6.37 23.61
CA ALA A 220 -17.97 5.97 22.66
C ALA A 220 -16.93 7.08 22.38
N MET A 221 -17.35 8.35 22.44
CA MET A 221 -16.44 9.50 22.29
C MET A 221 -15.54 9.71 23.52
N ALA A 222 -15.99 9.31 24.71
CA ALA A 222 -15.23 9.38 25.96
C ALA A 222 -14.13 8.30 26.06
N ILE A 223 -14.18 7.24 25.24
CA ILE A 223 -13.16 6.18 25.23
C ILE A 223 -11.80 6.74 24.78
N GLU A 224 -10.79 6.67 25.65
CA GLU A 224 -9.39 6.90 25.28
C GLU A 224 -8.84 5.69 24.52
N VAL A 225 -8.67 5.83 23.20
CA VAL A 225 -8.27 4.80 22.22
C VAL A 225 -7.00 4.02 22.63
N VAL A 226 -6.16 4.65 23.46
CA VAL A 226 -4.86 4.15 23.89
C VAL A 226 -4.99 3.09 25.01
N ALA A 227 -6.01 3.18 25.87
CA ALA A 227 -6.17 2.28 27.01
C ALA A 227 -6.52 0.84 26.59
N ASP A 228 -7.52 0.66 25.71
CA ASP A 228 -7.96 -0.67 25.25
C ASP A 228 -6.88 -1.41 24.45
N PHE A 229 -6.09 -0.68 23.66
CA PHE A 229 -5.05 -1.29 22.83
C PHE A 229 -3.84 -1.75 23.68
N LEU A 230 -3.50 -0.99 24.72
CA LEU A 230 -2.35 -1.29 25.57
C LEU A 230 -2.68 -2.28 26.71
N LEU A 231 -3.95 -2.35 27.13
CA LEU A 231 -4.45 -3.27 28.16
C LEU A 231 -4.97 -4.60 27.59
N ALA A 232 -5.08 -4.74 26.26
CA ALA A 232 -5.39 -6.01 25.64
C ALA A 232 -4.28 -7.04 25.96
N PRO A 233 -4.60 -8.19 26.59
CA PRO A 233 -3.59 -9.16 26.96
C PRO A 233 -2.91 -9.72 25.71
N ASN A 234 -1.57 -9.72 25.71
CA ASN A 234 -0.78 -10.53 24.79
C ASN A 234 -1.27 -11.98 24.87
N LEU A 235 -1.65 -12.58 23.73
CA LEU A 235 -2.09 -13.99 23.61
C LEU A 235 -0.97 -15.02 23.93
N SER A 236 0.08 -14.64 24.66
CA SER A 236 1.16 -15.56 25.07
C SER A 236 1.24 -15.83 26.57
N GLU A 237 0.56 -15.09 27.46
CA GLU A 237 0.63 -15.36 28.90
C GLU A 237 -0.72 -15.13 29.60
N ALA A 238 -1.61 -16.13 29.51
CA ALA A 238 -2.77 -16.24 30.38
C ALA A 238 -2.54 -17.36 31.40
N SER A 239 -2.09 -17.02 32.60
CA SER A 239 -2.34 -17.82 33.80
C SER A 239 -2.39 -16.96 35.06
N SER A 240 -3.62 -16.75 35.52
CA SER A 240 -4.10 -16.52 36.89
C SER A 240 -4.77 -15.16 37.13
N ALA A 241 -6.09 -15.21 37.26
CA ALA A 241 -6.93 -14.15 37.82
C ALA A 241 -6.83 -14.15 39.37
N PRO A 242 -7.31 -13.10 40.06
CA PRO A 242 -8.73 -13.07 40.40
C PRO A 242 -9.44 -11.70 40.29
N VAL A 243 -10.76 -11.82 40.39
CA VAL A 243 -11.90 -10.91 40.11
C VAL A 243 -12.12 -9.77 41.13
N ALA A 244 -12.58 -8.60 40.67
CA ALA A 244 -13.60 -7.75 41.33
C ALA A 244 -14.20 -6.71 40.34
N GLU A 245 -15.52 -6.49 40.40
CA GLU A 245 -16.31 -5.41 39.77
C GLU A 245 -17.30 -4.86 40.84
N PRO A 246 -18.03 -3.74 40.64
CA PRO A 246 -17.56 -2.40 40.24
C PRO A 246 -18.24 -1.30 41.10
N GLU A 247 -17.81 -0.03 41.04
CA GLU A 247 -18.71 1.13 41.21
C GLU A 247 -18.22 2.34 40.39
N VAL A 248 -19.20 3.10 39.91
CA VAL A 248 -19.22 4.11 38.83
C VAL A 248 -18.98 5.52 39.37
N SER A 249 -18.21 6.37 38.67
CA SER A 249 -18.70 7.62 38.05
C SER A 249 -17.59 8.57 37.55
N SER A 250 -17.55 8.73 36.22
CA SER A 250 -17.30 9.92 35.37
C SER A 250 -16.42 11.10 35.84
N SER A 251 -15.41 11.37 35.02
CA SER A 251 -14.57 12.56 34.93
C SER A 251 -15.10 13.58 33.89
N PHE A 252 -14.77 14.87 34.08
CA PHE A 252 -14.41 15.89 33.06
C PHE A 252 -13.85 17.09 33.86
N GLY A 253 -12.85 17.89 33.49
CA GLY A 253 -12.12 18.09 32.25
C GLY A 253 -11.67 19.56 32.17
N CYS A 254 -10.45 19.84 32.61
CA CYS A 254 -9.50 20.93 32.29
C CYS A 254 -9.95 22.36 31.89
N LEU A 255 -9.67 23.37 32.75
CA LEU A 255 -8.83 24.56 32.45
C LEU A 255 -8.59 25.38 33.77
N LYS A 256 -7.57 24.98 34.56
CA LYS A 256 -7.47 25.23 36.02
C LYS A 256 -6.37 26.23 36.49
N TRP A 257 -5.84 27.12 35.63
CA TRP A 257 -4.54 27.78 35.92
C TRP A 257 -4.47 29.30 36.18
N LEU A 258 -5.59 30.00 36.41
CA LEU A 258 -5.53 31.44 36.83
C LEU A 258 -6.17 31.75 38.19
N TRP A 259 -6.90 30.80 38.78
CA TRP A 259 -7.60 30.96 40.07
C TRP A 259 -6.77 30.58 41.30
N LEU A 260 -5.54 30.08 41.10
CA LEU A 260 -4.62 29.70 42.18
C LEU A 260 -4.08 30.92 42.95
N ALA A 261 -4.11 32.13 42.37
CA ALA A 261 -3.60 33.35 43.00
C ALA A 261 -4.59 34.03 43.98
N ILE A 262 -5.91 33.83 43.79
CA ILE A 262 -6.96 34.50 44.57
C ILE A 262 -7.32 33.67 45.83
N GLY A 263 -7.23 32.34 45.76
CA GLY A 263 -7.41 31.46 46.93
C GLY A 263 -6.29 31.59 47.98
N LEU A 264 -5.05 31.80 47.52
CA LEU A 264 -3.89 32.02 48.39
C LEU A 264 -3.98 33.33 49.19
N THR A 265 -4.61 34.37 48.65
CA THR A 265 -4.77 35.66 49.35
C THR A 265 -5.84 35.62 50.42
N ILE A 266 -6.93 34.85 50.24
CA ILE A 266 -7.99 34.69 51.26
C ILE A 266 -7.53 33.80 52.41
N ALA A 267 -6.81 32.71 52.12
CA ALA A 267 -6.22 31.85 53.15
C ALA A 267 -5.13 32.59 53.95
N ALA A 268 -4.29 33.38 53.28
CA ALA A 268 -3.33 34.25 53.95
C ALA A 268 -4.04 35.35 54.76
N SER A 269 -5.12 35.96 54.26
CA SER A 269 -5.90 36.95 55.01
C SER A 269 -6.62 36.36 56.22
N CYS A 270 -7.09 35.11 56.20
CA CYS A 270 -7.70 34.44 57.34
C CYS A 270 -6.68 34.05 58.41
N VAL A 271 -5.48 33.63 58.01
CA VAL A 271 -4.35 33.41 58.93
C VAL A 271 -3.87 34.74 59.51
N THR A 272 -3.82 35.80 58.70
CA THR A 272 -3.45 37.15 59.19
C THR A 272 -4.52 37.72 60.12
N LEU A 273 -5.81 37.51 59.84
CA LEU A 273 -6.92 37.89 60.72
C LEU A 273 -6.96 37.06 62.00
N ALA A 274 -6.69 35.75 61.95
CA ALA A 274 -6.57 34.91 63.14
C ALA A 274 -5.35 35.30 64.00
N VAL A 275 -4.24 35.70 63.36
CA VAL A 275 -3.06 36.27 64.05
C VAL A 275 -3.36 37.65 64.61
N LEU A 276 -4.09 38.52 63.91
CA LEU A 276 -4.50 39.84 64.41
C LEU A 276 -5.59 39.76 65.50
N TYR A 277 -6.45 38.74 65.47
CA TYR A 277 -7.52 38.52 66.45
C TYR A 277 -6.98 37.84 67.72
N SER A 278 -6.03 36.90 67.58
CA SER A 278 -5.23 36.38 68.70
C SER A 278 -4.25 37.40 69.27
N GLN A 279 -3.91 38.45 68.51
CA GLN A 279 -3.12 39.60 68.96
C GLN A 279 -3.94 40.90 69.02
N GLY A 280 -5.16 40.86 69.58
CA GLY A 280 -5.81 42.00 70.25
C GLY A 280 -5.63 43.42 69.69
N ARG A 281 -5.73 43.66 68.38
CA ARG A 281 -5.69 45.02 67.79
C ARG A 281 -6.92 45.31 66.93
N LYS A 282 -7.70 46.30 67.37
CA LYS A 282 -8.75 46.96 66.59
C LYS A 282 -8.09 47.96 65.63
N ASP A 283 -8.19 47.77 64.33
CA ASP A 283 -8.15 48.88 63.35
C ASP A 283 -8.87 48.48 62.06
N THR A 284 -9.99 49.15 61.78
CA THR A 284 -11.02 48.77 60.80
C THR A 284 -10.84 49.45 59.43
N GLN A 285 -9.63 49.88 59.08
CA GLN A 285 -9.40 50.74 57.91
C GLN A 285 -8.66 50.07 56.73
N ALA A 286 -8.19 48.82 56.88
CA ALA A 286 -7.52 48.07 55.81
C ALA A 286 -8.46 47.17 54.98
N VAL A 287 -9.72 47.04 55.38
CA VAL A 287 -10.68 46.06 54.83
C VAL A 287 -11.45 46.60 53.62
N SER A 288 -11.49 47.93 53.38
CA SER A 288 -12.33 48.50 52.33
C SER A 288 -11.68 48.62 50.95
N GLU A 289 -10.35 48.53 50.84
CA GLU A 289 -9.66 48.61 49.53
C GLU A 289 -9.67 47.27 48.78
N VAL A 290 -9.75 46.15 49.49
CA VAL A 290 -9.75 44.80 48.88
C VAL A 290 -11.11 44.42 48.29
N ALA A 291 -12.18 45.09 48.73
CA ALA A 291 -13.56 44.74 48.37
C ALA A 291 -14.03 45.28 47.00
N GLN A 292 -13.27 46.14 46.32
CA GLN A 292 -13.72 46.76 45.06
C GLN A 292 -13.43 45.96 43.79
N ASP A 293 -12.52 44.98 43.84
CA ASP A 293 -12.09 44.24 42.64
C ASP A 293 -12.75 42.85 42.47
N ALA A 294 -13.63 42.45 43.39
CA ALA A 294 -14.17 41.08 43.49
C ALA A 294 -15.52 40.84 42.79
N ALA A 295 -15.96 41.72 41.90
CA ALA A 295 -17.22 41.55 41.18
C ALA A 295 -16.95 40.96 39.78
N VAL A 296 -17.14 39.64 39.62
CA VAL A 296 -17.81 38.96 38.49
C VAL A 296 -17.45 37.45 38.43
N VAL A 297 -18.51 36.62 38.32
CA VAL A 297 -18.66 35.16 38.05
C VAL A 297 -18.42 34.12 39.19
N HIS A 298 -19.50 33.54 39.75
CA HIS A 298 -20.20 32.28 39.36
C HIS A 298 -19.38 31.17 38.65
N GLU A 299 -19.64 29.86 38.73
CA GLU A 299 -20.56 29.00 39.52
C GLU A 299 -20.14 27.53 39.32
N ASP A 300 -18.87 27.16 39.56
CA ASP A 300 -18.41 25.76 39.37
C ASP A 300 -17.42 25.30 40.47
N LEU A 301 -17.47 25.94 41.64
CA LEU A 301 -16.59 25.69 42.78
C LEU A 301 -17.36 25.15 44.00
N GLU A 302 -18.18 24.12 43.83
CA GLU A 302 -18.98 23.57 44.92
C GLU A 302 -18.39 22.26 45.50
N ASN A 303 -17.87 21.34 44.68
CA ASN A 303 -17.50 20.00 45.16
C ASN A 303 -16.12 19.90 45.85
N ASP A 304 -15.07 20.58 45.37
CA ASP A 304 -13.75 20.57 46.06
C ASP A 304 -13.74 21.46 47.33
N VAL A 305 -14.63 22.45 47.37
CA VAL A 305 -14.93 23.24 48.56
C VAL A 305 -15.76 22.40 49.54
N GLN A 306 -16.57 21.44 49.08
CA GLN A 306 -17.33 20.53 49.92
C GLN A 306 -16.39 19.66 50.76
N GLU A 307 -15.31 19.12 50.19
CA GLU A 307 -14.39 18.22 50.89
C GLU A 307 -13.50 18.98 51.89
N LEU A 308 -13.01 20.17 51.53
CA LEU A 308 -12.31 21.06 52.46
C LEU A 308 -13.26 21.67 53.52
N ARG A 309 -14.52 21.96 53.16
CA ARG A 309 -15.56 22.34 54.12
C ARG A 309 -15.93 21.18 55.02
N GLU A 310 -15.92 19.93 54.56
CA GLU A 310 -16.19 18.75 55.37
C GLU A 310 -15.02 18.45 56.31
N ILE A 311 -13.77 18.64 55.89
CA ILE A 311 -12.60 18.51 56.78
C ILE A 311 -12.61 19.62 57.84
N VAL A 312 -12.89 20.88 57.46
CA VAL A 312 -13.01 22.01 58.39
C VAL A 312 -14.28 21.91 59.25
N ALA A 313 -15.40 21.42 58.72
CA ALA A 313 -16.64 21.20 59.45
C ALA A 313 -16.54 20.00 60.39
N ASN A 314 -15.81 18.94 60.02
CA ASN A 314 -15.51 17.83 60.91
C ASN A 314 -14.55 18.26 62.02
N MET A 315 -13.58 19.16 61.75
CA MET A 315 -12.80 19.80 62.82
C MET A 315 -13.67 20.66 63.74
N LEU A 316 -14.59 21.47 63.20
CA LEU A 316 -15.50 22.31 63.98
C LEU A 316 -16.54 21.48 64.77
N LEU A 317 -17.03 20.37 64.23
CA LEU A 317 -17.93 19.41 64.89
C LEU A 317 -17.23 18.62 66.00
N TYR A 318 -15.95 18.25 65.80
CA TYR A 318 -15.14 17.65 66.86
C TYR A 318 -14.89 18.63 68.01
N MET A 319 -14.76 19.92 67.71
CA MET A 319 -14.60 21.00 68.69
C MET A 319 -15.90 21.38 69.42
N ASP A 320 -17.08 21.01 68.90
CA ASP A 320 -18.40 21.34 69.48
C ASP A 320 -19.01 20.18 70.30
N GLN A 321 -18.59 18.92 70.08
CA GLN A 321 -19.16 17.74 70.77
C GLN A 321 -18.41 17.27 72.02
N THR A 322 -17.38 17.98 72.47
CA THR A 322 -16.65 17.62 73.68
C THR A 322 -16.63 18.77 74.69
N ASP A 323 -17.76 18.96 75.37
CA ASP A 323 -17.87 19.80 76.56
C ASP A 323 -17.09 19.25 77.78
N ASP A 324 -16.40 18.12 77.62
CA ASP A 324 -15.50 17.59 78.66
C ASP A 324 -14.40 16.71 78.02
N PHE A 325 -13.34 17.32 77.49
CA PHE A 325 -12.10 16.60 77.22
C PHE A 325 -10.87 17.47 77.47
N GLN A 326 -10.02 17.05 78.40
CA GLN A 326 -8.69 17.60 78.57
C GLN A 326 -7.88 17.36 77.29
N VAL A 327 -7.70 18.40 76.49
CA VAL A 327 -6.79 18.39 75.34
C VAL A 327 -5.37 18.21 75.88
N THR A 328 -4.77 17.04 75.66
CA THR A 328 -3.32 16.92 75.62
C THR A 328 -2.83 17.56 74.33
N GLU A 329 -2.10 18.66 74.48
CA GLU A 329 -1.59 19.63 73.51
C GLU A 329 -0.61 19.08 72.45
N GLY A 330 -0.68 17.78 72.08
CA GLY A 330 0.37 17.10 71.31
C GLY A 330 -0.05 16.30 70.08
N SER A 331 -1.34 16.09 69.78
CA SER A 331 -1.74 15.23 68.64
C SER A 331 -2.35 15.97 67.45
N ILE A 332 -2.68 17.26 67.58
CA ILE A 332 -3.33 18.04 66.50
C ILE A 332 -2.29 18.67 65.55
N ASP A 333 -1.08 18.98 66.05
CA ASP A 333 0.01 19.54 65.23
C ASP A 333 0.62 18.50 64.25
N GLU A 334 0.70 17.23 64.65
CA GLU A 334 1.41 16.20 63.86
C GLU A 334 0.64 15.79 62.59
N ASP A 335 -0.69 15.68 62.67
CA ASP A 335 -1.53 15.34 61.52
C ASP A 335 -1.68 16.52 60.55
N LEU A 336 -1.65 17.76 61.07
CA LEU A 336 -1.64 18.98 60.26
C LEU A 336 -0.30 19.15 59.54
N GLU A 337 0.84 18.90 60.21
CA GLU A 337 2.16 18.90 59.61
C GLU A 337 2.30 17.81 58.53
N LYS A 338 1.79 16.59 58.77
CA LYS A 338 1.74 15.52 57.76
C LYS A 338 0.89 15.89 56.55
N GLY A 339 -0.24 16.58 56.75
CA GLY A 339 -1.08 17.08 55.67
C GLY A 339 -0.39 18.17 54.83
N LEU A 340 0.30 19.11 55.48
CA LEU A 340 1.07 20.17 54.83
C LEU A 340 2.27 19.61 54.06
N GLU A 341 2.95 18.60 54.60
CA GLU A 341 4.08 17.96 53.92
C GLU A 341 3.62 17.19 52.68
N ARG A 342 2.52 16.43 52.77
CA ARG A 342 1.88 15.80 51.59
C ARG A 342 1.49 16.83 50.52
N PHE A 343 0.98 17.99 50.93
CA PHE A 343 0.64 19.05 49.99
C PHE A 343 1.87 19.68 49.32
N ARG A 344 2.98 19.84 50.06
CA ARG A 344 4.27 20.29 49.50
C ARG A 344 4.83 19.27 48.52
N GLU A 345 4.77 17.98 48.85
CA GLU A 345 5.17 16.88 47.98
C GLU A 345 4.34 16.87 46.69
N MET A 346 3.02 17.02 46.77
CA MET A 346 2.14 17.08 45.60
C MET A 346 2.41 18.30 44.71
N THR A 347 2.64 19.47 45.29
CA THR A 347 2.93 20.70 44.54
C THR A 347 4.32 20.69 43.90
N ALA A 348 5.31 20.09 44.57
CA ALA A 348 6.63 19.85 44.01
C ALA A 348 6.57 18.85 42.84
N LYS A 349 5.87 17.72 42.99
CA LYS A 349 5.66 16.73 41.93
C LYS A 349 5.02 17.37 40.70
N LYS A 350 3.92 18.12 40.91
CA LYS A 350 3.21 18.80 39.81
C LYS A 350 4.05 19.87 39.10
N GLY A 351 4.92 20.58 39.82
CA GLY A 351 5.87 21.51 39.21
C GLY A 351 6.95 20.81 38.37
N GLN A 352 7.38 19.63 38.81
CA GLN A 352 8.35 18.80 38.10
C GLN A 352 7.75 18.17 36.83
N ASP A 353 6.50 17.72 36.90
CA ASP A 353 5.77 17.18 35.73
C ASP A 353 5.61 18.23 34.62
N VAL A 354 5.28 19.47 34.97
CA VAL A 354 5.18 20.58 34.01
C VAL A 354 6.52 20.86 33.34
N LYS A 355 7.61 20.81 34.11
CA LYS A 355 8.96 21.02 33.59
C LYS A 355 9.37 19.93 32.60
N LEU A 356 9.17 18.67 32.95
CA LEU A 356 9.48 17.53 32.08
C LEU A 356 8.66 17.55 30.80
N LYS A 357 7.37 17.87 30.88
CA LYS A 357 6.54 18.07 29.69
C LYS A 357 7.13 19.17 28.80
N SER A 358 7.59 20.30 29.34
CA SER A 358 8.28 21.34 28.55
C SER A 358 9.56 20.83 27.88
N GLU A 359 10.40 20.09 28.62
CA GLU A 359 11.66 19.53 28.10
C GLU A 359 11.43 18.56 26.94
N ILE A 360 10.35 17.76 26.98
CA ILE A 360 9.93 16.88 25.87
C ILE A 360 9.53 17.69 24.63
N HIS A 361 8.78 18.79 24.82
CA HIS A 361 8.33 19.64 23.71
C HIS A 361 9.47 20.45 23.07
N GLU A 362 10.48 20.82 23.87
CA GLU A 362 11.64 21.62 23.43
C GLU A 362 12.79 20.79 22.85
N ALA A 363 12.70 19.46 22.91
CA ALA A 363 13.74 18.57 22.42
C ALA A 363 14.00 18.75 20.91
N THR A 364 15.26 18.99 20.53
CA THR A 364 15.68 19.25 19.15
C THR A 364 16.24 18.02 18.42
N ASP A 365 16.50 16.94 19.16
CA ASP A 365 17.12 15.72 18.67
C ASP A 365 16.53 14.50 19.39
N LEU A 366 16.69 13.33 18.77
CA LEU A 366 16.09 12.08 19.23
C LEU A 366 16.62 11.65 20.61
N GLU A 367 17.92 11.81 20.86
CA GLU A 367 18.55 11.42 22.12
C GLU A 367 17.98 12.24 23.28
N SER A 368 17.97 13.57 23.14
CA SER A 368 17.38 14.48 24.13
C SER A 368 15.89 14.22 24.35
N TYR A 369 15.13 13.92 23.29
CA TYR A 369 13.71 13.59 23.40
C TYR A 369 13.47 12.29 24.19
N LEU A 370 14.20 11.22 23.84
CA LEU A 370 14.06 9.93 24.51
C LEU A 370 14.51 10.00 25.97
N GLU A 371 15.56 10.76 26.29
CA GLU A 371 15.99 11.00 27.66
C GLU A 371 14.92 11.73 28.48
N ALA A 372 14.32 12.79 27.92
CA ALA A 372 13.25 13.54 28.59
C ALA A 372 11.99 12.68 28.79
N LEU A 373 11.63 11.87 27.80
CA LEU A 373 10.50 10.94 27.88
C LEU A 373 10.74 9.83 28.91
N GLU A 374 11.95 9.26 28.96
CA GLU A 374 12.35 8.26 29.96
C GLU A 374 12.30 8.83 31.38
N GLN A 375 12.72 10.08 31.57
CA GLN A 375 12.58 10.76 32.87
C GLN A 375 11.12 10.97 33.28
N ALA A 376 10.25 11.32 32.34
CA ALA A 376 8.82 11.50 32.61
C ALA A 376 8.09 10.18 32.92
N VAL A 377 8.48 9.09 32.26
CA VAL A 377 8.00 7.73 32.58
C VAL A 377 8.44 7.31 33.99
N ASN A 378 9.73 7.49 34.32
CA ASN A 378 10.28 7.10 35.62
C ASN A 378 9.69 7.89 36.80
N GLN A 379 9.13 9.07 36.56
CA GLN A 379 8.51 9.93 37.58
C GLN A 379 6.98 9.81 37.64
N GLU A 380 6.40 8.93 36.84
CA GLU A 380 4.94 8.74 36.73
C GLU A 380 4.22 10.08 36.44
N SER A 381 4.80 10.89 35.54
CA SER A 381 4.29 12.22 35.17
C SER A 381 3.08 12.20 34.22
N TYR A 382 2.62 11.00 33.83
CA TYR A 382 1.50 10.76 32.93
C TYR A 382 0.49 9.80 33.56
N GLU A 383 -0.77 9.95 33.19
CA GLU A 383 -1.85 9.04 33.60
C GLU A 383 -1.78 7.71 32.83
N GLU A 384 -2.38 6.67 33.40
CA GLU A 384 -2.22 5.24 33.08
C GLU A 384 -1.95 4.90 31.60
N ALA A 385 -2.83 5.31 30.68
CA ALA A 385 -2.70 5.00 29.25
C ALA A 385 -1.52 5.73 28.56
N ALA A 386 -1.32 7.00 28.90
CA ALA A 386 -0.23 7.80 28.36
C ALA A 386 1.14 7.33 28.89
N HIS A 387 1.21 6.93 30.16
CA HIS A 387 2.41 6.35 30.76
C HIS A 387 2.82 5.04 30.08
N LEU A 388 1.85 4.18 29.77
CA LEU A 388 2.10 2.90 29.10
C LEU A 388 2.53 3.10 27.64
N ALA A 389 1.94 4.07 26.92
CA ALA A 389 2.36 4.43 25.58
C ALA A 389 3.82 4.93 25.56
N ALA A 390 4.15 5.87 26.43
CA ALA A 390 5.50 6.40 26.57
C ALA A 390 6.52 5.31 26.95
N SER A 391 6.14 4.39 27.84
CA SER A 391 6.97 3.25 28.23
C SER A 391 7.28 2.32 27.05
N LYS A 392 6.29 2.02 26.19
CA LYS A 392 6.52 1.26 24.96
C LYS A 392 7.44 1.98 23.99
N VAL A 393 7.31 3.30 23.83
CA VAL A 393 8.25 4.07 22.99
C VAL A 393 9.70 3.91 23.46
N ILE A 394 9.93 3.99 24.78
CA ILE A 394 11.27 3.80 25.37
C ILE A 394 11.77 2.37 25.21
N GLU A 395 10.92 1.37 25.41
CA GLU A 395 11.25 -0.04 25.22
C GLU A 395 11.78 -0.32 23.79
N TYR A 396 11.12 0.28 22.79
CA TYR A 396 11.44 0.09 21.38
C TYR A 396 12.35 1.18 20.79
N ARG A 397 13.08 1.93 21.63
CA ARG A 397 13.99 3.01 21.17
C ARG A 397 15.04 2.56 20.15
N SER A 398 15.46 1.29 20.21
CA SER A 398 16.44 0.70 19.28
C SER A 398 15.90 0.56 17.85
N LEU A 399 14.59 0.63 17.64
CA LEU A 399 14.01 0.67 16.29
C LEU A 399 14.41 1.93 15.54
N PHE A 400 14.74 3.02 16.23
CA PHE A 400 15.18 4.28 15.62
C PHE A 400 16.70 4.35 15.39
N ASP A 401 17.42 3.27 15.70
CA ASP A 401 18.86 3.17 15.46
C ASP A 401 19.16 2.60 14.06
N ASN A 402 20.01 3.31 13.30
CA ASN A 402 20.43 2.91 11.97
C ASN A 402 21.86 2.36 11.90
N GLU A 403 22.52 2.05 13.02
CA GLU A 403 23.92 1.58 13.06
C GLU A 403 24.19 0.40 12.11
N ASN A 404 23.19 -0.46 11.87
CA ASN A 404 23.29 -1.63 10.99
C ASN A 404 22.54 -1.48 9.65
N GLY A 405 22.07 -0.28 9.28
CA GLY A 405 21.32 -0.05 8.03
C GLY A 405 19.93 -0.70 7.98
N LYS A 406 19.44 -1.20 9.12
CA LYS A 406 18.16 -1.92 9.25
C LYS A 406 16.97 -1.01 8.94
N LEU A 407 17.01 0.23 9.44
CA LEU A 407 15.99 1.24 9.17
C LEU A 407 15.84 1.53 7.68
N ASN A 408 16.94 1.67 6.95
CA ASN A 408 16.88 1.93 5.51
C ASN A 408 16.19 0.76 4.77
N GLY A 409 16.54 -0.47 5.14
CA GLY A 409 15.97 -1.68 4.54
C GLY A 409 14.50 -1.90 4.88
N GLU A 410 14.04 -1.50 6.07
CA GLU A 410 12.64 -1.65 6.49
C GLU A 410 11.73 -0.49 6.01
N LEU A 411 12.26 0.75 5.98
CA LEU A 411 11.43 1.93 5.67
C LEU A 411 11.43 2.34 4.20
N LEU A 412 12.54 2.13 3.51
CA LEU A 412 12.75 2.65 2.15
C LEU A 412 12.78 1.53 1.12
N PHE A 413 12.81 0.26 1.54
CA PHE A 413 12.92 -0.87 0.66
C PHE A 413 11.83 -1.90 0.95
N ASN A 414 11.10 -2.28 -0.10
CA ASN A 414 10.13 -3.36 -0.01
C ASN A 414 10.69 -4.60 -0.73
N GLY A 415 11.30 -5.51 0.02
CA GLY A 415 11.91 -6.72 -0.51
C GLY A 415 12.63 -7.53 0.57
N SER A 416 13.19 -8.69 0.20
CA SER A 416 13.86 -9.55 1.17
C SER A 416 15.12 -8.90 1.75
N ALA A 417 15.47 -9.28 2.99
CA ALA A 417 16.73 -8.85 3.61
C ALA A 417 17.96 -9.24 2.75
N GLU A 418 17.88 -10.35 2.01
CA GLU A 418 18.90 -10.77 1.05
C GLU A 418 19.01 -9.81 -0.14
N ALA A 419 17.87 -9.39 -0.72
CA ALA A 419 17.87 -8.42 -1.81
C ALA A 419 18.43 -7.07 -1.35
N TRP A 420 18.07 -6.60 -0.15
CA TRP A 420 18.64 -5.38 0.42
C TRP A 420 20.15 -5.50 0.67
N ALA A 421 20.61 -6.62 1.23
CA ALA A 421 22.04 -6.89 1.39
C ALA A 421 22.78 -6.86 0.05
N ASN A 422 22.16 -7.38 -1.03
CA ASN A 422 22.71 -7.31 -2.38
C ASN A 422 22.75 -5.88 -2.94
N VAL A 423 21.76 -5.04 -2.65
CA VAL A 423 21.79 -3.60 -2.98
C VAL A 423 22.97 -2.93 -2.27
N GLN A 424 23.10 -3.13 -0.96
CA GLN A 424 24.16 -2.54 -0.14
C GLN A 424 25.56 -3.01 -0.55
N ALA A 425 25.69 -4.28 -0.93
CA ALA A 425 26.95 -4.85 -1.42
C ALA A 425 27.27 -4.43 -2.87
N GLY A 426 26.35 -3.75 -3.58
CA GLY A 426 26.47 -3.46 -5.00
C GLY A 426 26.49 -4.73 -5.87
N ALA A 427 25.91 -5.82 -5.36
CA ALA A 427 25.80 -7.10 -6.05
C ALA A 427 24.65 -7.12 -7.08
N ILE A 428 23.65 -6.25 -6.89
CA ILE A 428 22.64 -5.98 -7.92
C ILE A 428 23.27 -5.14 -9.01
N GLY A 429 23.21 -5.63 -10.24
CA GLY A 429 23.83 -4.98 -11.38
C GLY A 429 23.03 -5.17 -12.65
N ILE A 430 23.35 -4.35 -13.64
CA ILE A 430 22.88 -4.49 -15.03
C ILE A 430 23.87 -5.29 -15.88
N TYR A 431 24.96 -5.76 -15.27
CA TYR A 431 26.04 -6.49 -15.93
C TYR A 431 26.86 -7.34 -14.93
N PRO A 432 26.98 -8.66 -15.12
CA PRO A 432 27.70 -9.54 -14.21
C PRO A 432 29.22 -9.53 -14.43
N THR A 433 29.98 -9.74 -13.35
CA THR A 433 31.46 -9.84 -13.38
C THR A 433 31.98 -11.09 -14.12
N ASN A 434 31.20 -12.17 -14.17
CA ASN A 434 31.47 -13.35 -14.97
C ASN A 434 30.23 -13.70 -15.81
N SER A 435 30.39 -13.74 -17.14
CA SER A 435 29.31 -13.94 -18.12
C SER A 435 29.59 -15.09 -19.09
N LEU A 436 30.32 -16.13 -18.66
CA LEU A 436 30.74 -17.23 -19.54
C LEU A 436 29.56 -17.95 -20.23
N SER A 437 28.51 -18.32 -19.48
CA SER A 437 27.33 -19.00 -20.03
C SER A 437 26.58 -18.17 -21.06
N GLU A 438 26.41 -16.88 -20.80
CA GLU A 438 25.73 -15.92 -21.66
C GLU A 438 26.58 -15.59 -22.87
N TYR A 439 27.91 -15.51 -22.69
CA TYR A 439 28.87 -15.43 -23.78
C TYR A 439 28.74 -16.65 -24.70
N GLU A 440 28.68 -17.88 -24.16
CA GLU A 440 28.52 -19.09 -24.97
C GLU A 440 27.18 -19.09 -25.74
N ALA A 441 26.08 -18.72 -25.08
CA ALA A 441 24.77 -18.62 -25.70
C ALA A 441 24.72 -17.56 -26.81
N LEU A 442 25.18 -16.33 -26.53
CA LEU A 442 25.19 -15.24 -27.51
C LEU A 442 26.19 -15.50 -28.64
N SER A 443 27.35 -16.12 -28.33
CA SER A 443 28.35 -16.50 -29.33
C SER A 443 27.81 -17.57 -30.28
N SER A 444 27.01 -18.51 -29.80
CA SER A 444 26.30 -19.49 -30.65
C SER A 444 25.39 -18.80 -31.67
N ILE A 445 24.68 -17.75 -31.26
CA ILE A 445 23.82 -16.96 -32.16
C ILE A 445 24.69 -16.16 -33.14
N ALA A 446 25.72 -15.45 -32.66
CA ALA A 446 26.59 -14.63 -33.49
C ALA A 446 27.37 -15.44 -34.54
N LYS A 447 27.77 -16.67 -34.20
CA LYS A 447 28.53 -17.59 -35.08
C LYS A 447 27.64 -18.56 -35.86
N SER A 448 26.33 -18.37 -35.80
CA SER A 448 25.39 -19.22 -36.52
C SER A 448 25.38 -18.94 -38.03
N ARG A 449 24.69 -19.79 -38.77
CA ARG A 449 24.58 -19.71 -40.24
C ARG A 449 23.95 -18.40 -40.75
N ILE A 450 23.21 -17.69 -39.90
CA ILE A 450 22.57 -16.41 -40.24
C ILE A 450 23.53 -15.20 -40.22
N ARG A 451 24.76 -15.39 -39.75
CA ARG A 451 25.80 -14.36 -39.72
C ARG A 451 26.20 -13.86 -41.11
N ASP A 452 26.24 -14.76 -42.09
CA ASP A 452 26.78 -14.53 -43.42
C ASP A 452 25.72 -14.85 -44.51
N VAL A 453 24.54 -14.24 -44.39
CA VAL A 453 23.43 -14.38 -45.35
C VAL A 453 23.43 -13.23 -46.34
N LEU A 454 23.55 -13.59 -47.61
CA LEU A 454 23.52 -12.67 -48.73
C LEU A 454 22.14 -12.68 -49.37
N ARG A 455 21.65 -11.48 -49.72
CA ARG A 455 20.46 -11.26 -50.54
C ARG A 455 20.88 -11.02 -51.98
N TYR A 456 20.29 -11.76 -52.91
CA TYR A 456 20.50 -11.65 -54.34
C TYR A 456 19.19 -11.33 -55.06
N LYS A 457 19.30 -10.67 -56.21
CA LYS A 457 18.21 -10.56 -57.19
C LYS A 457 18.27 -11.75 -58.14
N LEU A 458 17.15 -12.46 -58.29
CA LEU A 458 16.99 -13.50 -59.29
C LEU A 458 16.27 -12.90 -60.50
N SER A 459 16.99 -12.76 -61.60
CA SER A 459 16.44 -12.31 -62.88
C SER A 459 16.29 -13.49 -63.85
N GLY A 460 15.15 -13.50 -64.55
CA GLY A 460 14.89 -14.35 -65.69
C GLY A 460 15.30 -13.63 -66.96
N PHE A 461 16.12 -14.29 -67.78
CA PHE A 461 16.57 -13.78 -69.06
C PHE A 461 15.93 -14.59 -70.18
N THR A 462 15.18 -13.90 -71.03
CA THR A 462 14.55 -14.49 -72.22
C THR A 462 15.18 -13.90 -73.47
N VAL A 463 15.33 -14.72 -74.51
CA VAL A 463 16.01 -14.32 -75.75
C VAL A 463 14.99 -14.25 -76.87
N THR A 464 14.93 -13.09 -77.54
CA THR A 464 14.26 -12.94 -78.82
C THR A 464 15.30 -12.85 -79.94
N SER A 465 14.92 -13.26 -81.14
CA SER A 465 15.83 -13.23 -82.29
C SER A 465 15.18 -12.57 -83.49
N GLU A 466 15.94 -11.72 -84.18
CA GLU A 466 15.52 -11.06 -85.41
C GLU A 466 16.57 -11.30 -86.51
N LYS A 467 16.11 -11.66 -87.71
CA LYS A 467 17.00 -11.79 -88.88
C LYS A 467 17.03 -10.49 -89.68
N ARG A 468 18.19 -9.86 -89.74
CA ARG A 468 18.44 -8.68 -90.61
C ARG A 468 19.62 -8.96 -91.54
N LEU A 469 19.43 -8.75 -92.85
CA LEU A 469 20.48 -8.93 -93.87
C LEU A 469 21.19 -10.30 -93.81
N GLY A 470 20.45 -11.38 -93.56
CA GLY A 470 21.01 -12.75 -93.48
C GLY A 470 21.80 -13.06 -92.19
N ARG A 471 21.88 -12.12 -91.24
CA ARG A 471 22.46 -12.32 -89.91
C ARG A 471 21.38 -12.36 -88.84
N THR A 472 21.47 -13.31 -87.91
CA THR A 472 20.61 -13.36 -86.71
C THR A 472 21.20 -12.48 -85.63
N PHE A 473 20.38 -11.56 -85.13
CA PHE A 473 20.63 -10.73 -83.95
C PHE A 473 19.79 -11.27 -82.81
N TYR A 474 20.40 -11.34 -81.63
CA TYR A 474 19.73 -11.77 -80.41
C TYR A 474 19.54 -10.54 -79.52
N THR A 475 18.37 -10.45 -78.90
CA THR A 475 18.06 -9.43 -77.89
C THR A 475 17.63 -10.15 -76.63
N THR A 476 18.25 -9.80 -75.51
CA THR A 476 17.92 -10.36 -74.20
C THR A 476 16.99 -9.40 -73.48
N GLU A 477 15.86 -9.92 -73.01
CA GLU A 477 14.96 -9.22 -72.11
C GLU A 477 15.17 -9.78 -70.69
N GLU A 478 15.48 -8.89 -69.76
CA GLU A 478 15.63 -9.20 -68.33
C GLU A 478 14.31 -8.93 -67.61
N THR A 479 13.88 -9.89 -66.81
CA THR A 479 12.72 -9.75 -65.93
C THR A 479 13.13 -10.14 -64.51
N LEU A 480 13.07 -9.19 -63.58
CA LEU A 480 13.27 -9.49 -62.16
C LEU A 480 12.16 -10.44 -61.69
N LEU A 481 12.55 -11.62 -61.20
CA LEU A 481 11.60 -12.63 -60.74
C LEU A 481 11.30 -12.47 -59.25
N GLN A 482 12.33 -12.51 -58.41
CA GLN A 482 12.21 -12.45 -56.95
C GLN A 482 13.58 -12.22 -56.28
N GLU A 483 13.57 -12.03 -54.97
CA GLU A 483 14.77 -12.09 -54.15
C GLU A 483 15.09 -13.53 -53.73
N VAL A 484 16.38 -13.82 -53.55
CA VAL A 484 16.90 -15.12 -53.12
C VAL A 484 17.93 -14.90 -52.02
N PHE A 485 17.80 -15.65 -50.93
CA PHE A 485 18.76 -15.64 -49.82
C PHE A 485 19.76 -16.77 -50.01
N SER A 486 21.05 -16.49 -49.79
CA SER A 486 22.14 -17.46 -49.85
C SER A 486 22.84 -17.51 -48.51
N PHE A 487 23.04 -18.71 -47.99
CA PHE A 487 23.81 -18.90 -46.76
C PHE A 487 25.26 -19.19 -47.11
N GLY A 488 26.11 -18.17 -47.04
CA GLY A 488 27.46 -18.19 -47.57
C GLY A 488 27.53 -17.86 -49.07
N ALA A 489 28.76 -17.82 -49.59
CA ALA A 489 29.03 -17.55 -50.99
C ALA A 489 28.69 -18.76 -51.87
N PHE A 490 28.05 -18.52 -53.01
CA PHE A 490 27.83 -19.56 -54.01
C PHE A 490 29.07 -19.74 -54.90
N SER A 491 29.17 -20.92 -55.52
CA SER A 491 30.19 -21.23 -56.52
C SER A 491 29.62 -21.14 -57.93
N GLU A 492 30.42 -20.65 -58.88
CA GLU A 492 30.02 -20.57 -60.29
C GLU A 492 30.87 -21.52 -61.12
N THR A 493 30.21 -22.42 -61.86
CA THR A 493 30.87 -23.31 -62.83
C THR A 493 30.46 -22.93 -64.25
N ARG A 494 31.45 -22.91 -65.15
CA ARG A 494 31.26 -22.56 -66.56
C ARG A 494 31.67 -23.74 -67.44
N THR A 495 30.73 -24.25 -68.24
CA THR A 495 30.94 -25.38 -69.14
C THR A 495 30.62 -24.98 -70.58
N GLU A 496 31.55 -25.22 -71.50
CA GLU A 496 31.34 -24.99 -72.92
C GLU A 496 30.31 -25.98 -73.49
N GLN A 497 29.40 -25.50 -74.33
CA GLN A 497 28.37 -26.31 -74.97
C GLN A 497 28.44 -26.20 -76.49
N ALA A 498 28.03 -27.27 -77.17
CA ALA A 498 27.96 -27.31 -78.63
C ALA A 498 26.67 -26.66 -79.19
N PHE A 499 25.63 -26.51 -78.36
CA PHE A 499 24.30 -26.06 -78.76
C PHE A 499 23.81 -24.93 -77.86
N ASP A 500 23.13 -23.95 -78.44
CA ASP A 500 22.42 -22.91 -77.70
C ASP A 500 21.11 -23.45 -77.06
N ALA A 501 20.47 -22.61 -76.25
CA ALA A 501 19.22 -22.94 -75.56
C ALA A 501 18.04 -23.25 -76.51
N ASN A 502 18.15 -22.90 -77.79
CA ASN A 502 17.16 -23.18 -78.84
C ASN A 502 17.55 -24.42 -79.69
N GLY A 503 18.59 -25.15 -79.29
CA GLY A 503 19.07 -26.36 -79.98
C GLY A 503 19.89 -26.09 -81.23
N ASN A 504 20.28 -24.84 -81.51
CA ASN A 504 21.12 -24.52 -82.67
C ASN A 504 22.60 -24.65 -82.31
N ARG A 505 23.38 -25.24 -83.21
CA ARG A 505 24.83 -25.34 -83.05
C ARG A 505 25.46 -23.95 -83.21
N GLN A 506 26.12 -23.46 -82.16
CA GLN A 506 26.83 -22.17 -82.16
C GLN A 506 28.23 -22.32 -81.59
N LYS A 507 29.12 -21.38 -81.93
CA LYS A 507 30.42 -21.22 -81.27
C LYS A 507 30.25 -20.35 -80.03
N ASP A 508 31.12 -20.53 -79.04
CA ASP A 508 31.18 -19.71 -77.82
C ASP A 508 29.88 -19.76 -76.98
N VAL A 509 29.28 -20.94 -76.86
CA VAL A 509 28.14 -21.17 -75.95
C VAL A 509 28.66 -21.70 -74.62
N PHE A 510 28.22 -21.09 -73.52
CA PHE A 510 28.60 -21.47 -72.17
C PHE A 510 27.37 -21.66 -71.30
N LYS A 511 27.26 -22.83 -70.67
CA LYS A 511 26.36 -23.03 -69.54
C LYS A 511 27.08 -22.54 -68.27
N VAL A 512 26.45 -21.63 -67.56
CA VAL A 512 26.88 -21.12 -66.26
C VAL A 512 25.91 -21.67 -65.21
N VAL A 513 26.43 -22.40 -64.24
CA VAL A 513 25.66 -22.93 -63.10
C VAL A 513 26.14 -22.25 -61.84
N GLN A 514 25.23 -21.61 -61.12
CA GLN A 514 25.47 -21.01 -59.82
C GLN A 514 24.95 -21.98 -58.75
N GLU A 515 25.85 -22.62 -58.00
CA GLU A 515 25.53 -23.63 -56.99
C GLU A 515 25.79 -23.10 -55.58
N GLY A 516 24.81 -23.27 -54.70
CA GLY A 516 24.85 -22.75 -53.33
C GLY A 516 23.67 -23.24 -52.50
N ASP A 517 23.61 -22.80 -51.25
CA ASP A 517 22.51 -23.10 -50.35
C ASP A 517 21.53 -21.92 -50.35
N PHE A 518 20.56 -21.97 -51.25
CA PHE A 518 19.64 -20.88 -51.52
C PHE A 518 18.26 -21.13 -50.91
N ILE A 519 17.62 -20.07 -50.44
CA ILE A 519 16.19 -20.04 -50.12
C ILE A 519 15.51 -19.02 -51.03
N ALA A 520 14.49 -19.48 -51.76
CA ALA A 520 13.74 -18.69 -52.71
C ALA A 520 12.25 -18.85 -52.44
N ALA A 521 11.57 -17.77 -52.03
CA ALA A 521 10.17 -17.82 -51.60
C ALA A 521 9.89 -18.93 -50.55
N GLY A 522 10.81 -19.13 -49.61
CA GLY A 522 10.72 -20.17 -48.57
C GLY A 522 11.06 -21.60 -49.02
N VAL A 523 11.45 -21.80 -50.29
CA VAL A 523 11.82 -23.12 -50.81
C VAL A 523 13.33 -23.21 -50.98
N ALA A 524 13.92 -24.31 -50.49
CA ALA A 524 15.34 -24.59 -50.69
C ALA A 524 15.64 -24.87 -52.17
N VAL A 525 16.65 -24.20 -52.71
CA VAL A 525 17.13 -24.35 -54.09
C VAL A 525 18.64 -24.54 -54.06
N THR A 526 19.14 -25.47 -54.86
CA THR A 526 20.57 -25.82 -54.86
C THR A 526 21.35 -25.16 -56.00
N SER A 527 20.68 -24.79 -57.09
CA SER A 527 21.35 -24.17 -58.23
C SER A 527 20.43 -23.36 -59.14
N TYR A 528 21.04 -22.42 -59.85
CA TYR A 528 20.44 -21.70 -60.97
C TYR A 528 21.31 -21.85 -62.21
N GLU A 529 20.66 -21.99 -63.37
CA GLU A 529 21.34 -22.22 -64.63
C GLU A 529 21.05 -21.11 -65.63
N THR A 530 22.12 -20.62 -66.28
CA THR A 530 22.04 -19.76 -67.45
C THR A 530 22.87 -20.30 -68.60
N ILE A 531 22.45 -19.99 -69.81
CA ILE A 531 23.19 -20.25 -71.05
C ILE A 531 23.55 -18.89 -71.66
N ARG A 532 24.84 -18.67 -71.90
CA ARG A 532 25.38 -17.47 -72.55
C ARG A 532 25.91 -17.83 -73.93
N PHE A 533 25.50 -17.08 -74.96
CA PHE A 533 25.96 -17.30 -76.33
C PHE A 533 25.95 -16.01 -77.14
N LYS A 534 27.04 -15.79 -77.89
CA LYS A 534 27.25 -14.68 -78.85
C LYS A 534 27.17 -13.25 -78.30
N ASP A 535 26.10 -12.88 -77.60
CA ASP A 535 25.87 -11.66 -76.78
C ASP A 535 24.54 -11.76 -75.98
N ALA A 536 23.94 -12.95 -75.87
CA ALA A 536 22.64 -13.19 -75.26
C ALA A 536 22.75 -14.09 -74.03
N ILE A 537 21.82 -13.91 -73.09
CA ILE A 537 21.69 -14.70 -71.86
C ILE A 537 20.30 -15.31 -71.84
N GLN A 538 20.20 -16.60 -71.58
CA GLN A 538 18.92 -17.30 -71.42
C GLN A 538 18.92 -18.14 -70.15
N GLY A 539 17.86 -18.08 -69.36
CA GLY A 539 17.73 -18.85 -68.12
C GLY A 539 17.54 -17.95 -66.91
N LYS A 540 17.93 -18.42 -65.72
CA LYS A 540 17.79 -17.67 -64.46
C LYS A 540 19.17 -17.40 -63.87
N MET A 541 19.45 -16.15 -63.50
CA MET A 541 20.73 -15.74 -62.93
C MET A 541 20.53 -14.96 -61.64
N LEU A 542 21.37 -15.26 -60.65
CA LEU A 542 21.57 -14.43 -59.48
C LEU A 542 22.59 -13.33 -59.79
N HIS A 543 22.27 -12.10 -59.42
CA HIS A 543 23.16 -10.95 -59.45
C HIS A 543 22.82 -9.98 -58.32
N ASP A 544 23.56 -8.88 -58.21
CA ASP A 544 23.40 -7.83 -57.19
C ASP A 544 23.35 -8.38 -55.75
N SER A 545 24.51 -8.67 -55.16
CA SER A 545 24.61 -9.21 -53.82
C SER A 545 24.79 -8.14 -52.76
N ASN A 546 23.98 -8.17 -51.71
CA ASN A 546 24.21 -7.39 -50.49
C ASN A 546 24.07 -8.29 -49.24
N LEU A 547 24.75 -7.92 -48.17
CA LEU A 547 24.53 -8.56 -46.87
C LEU A 547 23.13 -8.19 -46.37
N THR A 548 22.43 -9.15 -45.78
CA THR A 548 21.10 -8.89 -45.19
C THR A 548 21.22 -8.02 -43.93
N SER A 549 20.19 -7.23 -43.63
CA SER A 549 20.15 -6.36 -42.45
C SER A 549 20.32 -7.17 -41.15
N GLU A 550 19.81 -8.40 -41.12
CA GLU A 550 19.98 -9.36 -40.02
C GLU A 550 21.46 -9.74 -39.82
N SER A 551 22.14 -10.10 -40.91
CA SER A 551 23.59 -10.40 -40.89
C SER A 551 24.43 -9.17 -40.55
N VAL A 552 24.06 -7.98 -41.03
CA VAL A 552 24.72 -6.71 -40.66
C VAL A 552 24.56 -6.47 -39.16
N PHE A 553 23.35 -6.61 -38.62
CA PHE A 553 23.08 -6.42 -37.19
C PHE A 553 23.90 -7.39 -36.32
N LEU A 554 23.98 -8.67 -36.68
CA LEU A 554 24.80 -9.62 -35.95
C LEU A 554 26.28 -9.21 -35.90
N ARG A 555 26.84 -8.81 -37.04
CA ARG A 555 28.26 -8.45 -37.16
C ARG A 555 28.59 -7.11 -36.53
N GLU A 556 27.69 -6.14 -36.62
CA GLU A 556 27.96 -4.77 -36.21
C GLU A 556 27.42 -4.43 -34.82
N GLN A 557 26.43 -5.18 -34.31
CA GLN A 557 25.88 -4.97 -32.97
C GLN A 557 26.22 -6.14 -32.06
N VAL A 558 25.77 -7.37 -32.37
CA VAL A 558 25.92 -8.51 -31.47
C VAL A 558 27.38 -8.92 -31.23
N GLU A 559 28.20 -9.02 -32.28
CA GLU A 559 29.61 -9.41 -32.15
C GLU A 559 30.43 -8.42 -31.30
N LYS A 560 30.06 -7.13 -31.27
CA LYS A 560 30.76 -6.12 -30.44
C LYS A 560 30.61 -6.38 -28.95
N TYR A 561 29.56 -7.10 -28.54
CA TYR A 561 29.35 -7.49 -27.15
C TYR A 561 30.20 -8.69 -26.73
N LEU A 562 30.86 -9.41 -27.66
CA LEU A 562 31.62 -10.61 -27.35
C LEU A 562 33.11 -10.26 -27.11
N ASP A 563 33.62 -10.53 -25.91
CA ASP A 563 35.06 -10.56 -25.64
C ASP A 563 35.61 -11.98 -25.84
N GLU A 564 36.19 -12.23 -27.02
CA GLU A 564 36.74 -13.55 -27.34
C GLU A 564 37.93 -13.94 -26.46
N GLU A 565 38.73 -12.98 -25.99
CA GLU A 565 39.91 -13.26 -25.17
C GLU A 565 39.52 -13.70 -23.76
N LYS A 566 38.55 -12.99 -23.16
CA LYS A 566 38.08 -13.26 -21.80
C LYS A 566 36.93 -14.25 -21.74
N ARG A 567 36.28 -14.53 -22.87
CA ARG A 567 35.03 -15.29 -22.97
C ARG A 567 33.92 -14.69 -22.10
N GLN A 568 33.73 -13.38 -22.23
CA GLN A 568 32.77 -12.59 -21.46
C GLN A 568 31.99 -11.64 -22.37
N ILE A 569 30.79 -11.25 -21.95
CA ILE A 569 30.03 -10.15 -22.56
C ILE A 569 30.72 -8.82 -22.20
N ARG A 570 30.73 -7.80 -23.06
CA ARG A 570 31.45 -6.52 -22.84
C ARG A 570 30.63 -5.38 -22.23
N ALA A 571 29.31 -5.45 -22.35
CA ALA A 571 28.38 -4.38 -21.97
C ALA A 571 27.01 -4.96 -21.57
N PRO A 572 26.13 -4.19 -20.90
CA PRO A 572 24.80 -4.64 -20.49
C PRO A 572 23.96 -5.17 -21.66
N LEU A 573 23.36 -6.36 -21.51
CA LEU A 573 22.52 -6.94 -22.58
C LEU A 573 21.21 -6.17 -22.80
N LEU A 574 20.77 -5.37 -21.82
CA LEU A 574 19.64 -4.45 -21.97
C LEU A 574 19.90 -3.41 -23.06
N ASP A 575 21.12 -2.89 -23.17
CA ASP A 575 21.50 -1.94 -24.22
C ASP A 575 21.44 -2.59 -25.62
N LEU A 576 21.83 -3.86 -25.72
CA LEU A 576 21.71 -4.63 -26.96
C LEU A 576 20.24 -4.88 -27.33
N LEU A 577 19.39 -5.13 -26.34
CA LEU A 577 17.96 -5.29 -26.53
C LEU A 577 17.32 -3.97 -27.00
N ASP A 578 17.64 -2.84 -26.39
CA ASP A 578 17.13 -1.54 -26.82
C ASP A 578 17.59 -1.18 -28.25
N ALA A 579 18.86 -1.45 -28.58
CA ALA A 579 19.38 -1.29 -29.94
C ALA A 579 18.67 -2.19 -30.96
N LEU A 580 18.24 -3.39 -30.55
CA LEU A 580 17.43 -4.29 -31.38
C LEU A 580 16.03 -3.73 -31.63
N LEU A 581 15.39 -3.17 -30.60
CA LEU A 581 14.04 -2.61 -30.69
C LEU A 581 14.00 -1.38 -31.61
N GLN A 582 14.97 -0.48 -31.45
CA GLN A 582 15.10 0.76 -32.24
C GLN A 582 15.46 0.50 -33.72
N ASN A 583 15.99 -0.68 -34.07
CA ASN A 583 16.39 -0.99 -35.44
C ASN A 583 15.17 -1.22 -36.35
N GLN A 584 14.99 -0.37 -37.36
CA GLN A 584 13.86 -0.45 -38.31
C GLN A 584 14.16 -1.26 -39.58
N GLU A 585 15.40 -1.71 -39.77
CA GLU A 585 15.83 -2.37 -41.01
C GLU A 585 15.71 -3.90 -40.97
N ILE A 586 15.80 -4.50 -39.78
CA ILE A 586 15.69 -5.94 -39.60
C ILE A 586 14.25 -6.44 -39.74
N SER A 587 14.07 -7.64 -40.27
CA SER A 587 12.77 -8.32 -40.31
C SER A 587 12.16 -8.43 -38.91
N LEU A 588 10.84 -8.22 -38.81
CA LEU A 588 10.09 -8.37 -37.55
C LEU A 588 10.19 -9.79 -36.98
N LEU A 589 10.23 -10.81 -37.82
CA LEU A 589 10.37 -12.21 -37.39
C LEU A 589 11.76 -12.45 -36.79
N PHE A 590 12.81 -11.89 -37.41
CA PHE A 590 14.16 -11.97 -36.85
C PHE A 590 14.31 -11.16 -35.56
N LYS A 591 13.72 -9.96 -35.51
CA LYS A 591 13.64 -9.12 -34.31
C LYS A 591 12.97 -9.88 -33.17
N ALA A 592 11.85 -10.56 -33.43
CA ALA A 592 11.13 -11.35 -32.43
C ALA A 592 11.91 -12.58 -31.94
N TYR A 593 12.57 -13.30 -32.85
CA TYR A 593 13.48 -14.40 -32.51
C TYR A 593 14.60 -13.91 -31.57
N LEU A 594 15.31 -12.85 -31.96
CA LEU A 594 16.45 -12.36 -31.20
C LEU A 594 16.04 -11.70 -29.88
N HIS A 595 14.89 -11.03 -29.83
CA HIS A 595 14.31 -10.48 -28.61
C HIS A 595 14.04 -11.61 -27.60
N ASP A 596 13.36 -12.68 -27.99
CA ASP A 596 13.10 -13.82 -27.10
C ASP A 596 14.39 -14.51 -26.63
N GLU A 597 15.38 -14.70 -27.53
CA GLU A 597 16.67 -15.29 -27.15
C GLU A 597 17.45 -14.40 -26.16
N LEU A 598 17.53 -13.09 -26.39
CA LEU A 598 18.18 -12.17 -25.45
C LEU A 598 17.51 -12.19 -24.07
N CYS A 599 16.17 -12.17 -24.03
CA CYS A 599 15.44 -12.30 -22.77
C CYS A 599 15.74 -13.63 -22.07
N ARG A 600 15.78 -14.77 -22.79
CA ARG A 600 16.13 -16.07 -22.17
C ARG A 600 17.55 -16.09 -21.61
N ILE A 601 18.51 -15.50 -22.32
CA ILE A 601 19.90 -15.38 -21.86
C ILE A 601 19.94 -14.59 -20.55
N MET A 602 19.31 -13.42 -20.49
CA MET A 602 19.30 -12.57 -19.30
C MET A 602 18.51 -13.19 -18.13
N LEU A 603 17.36 -13.80 -18.39
CA LEU A 603 16.48 -14.41 -17.37
C LEU A 603 17.16 -15.54 -16.59
N THR A 604 18.20 -16.18 -17.14
CA THR A 604 18.97 -17.20 -16.43
C THR A 604 19.63 -16.64 -15.16
N ARG A 605 20.01 -15.36 -15.17
CA ARG A 605 20.55 -14.62 -14.01
C ARG A 605 19.96 -13.21 -13.95
N GLY A 606 18.62 -13.15 -13.87
CA GLY A 606 17.87 -11.91 -14.02
C GLY A 606 18.36 -10.76 -13.12
N GLU A 607 18.68 -11.04 -11.85
CA GLU A 607 19.15 -10.04 -10.88
C GLU A 607 20.46 -9.35 -11.29
N GLN A 608 21.38 -10.08 -11.94
CA GLN A 608 22.68 -9.55 -12.36
C GLN A 608 22.62 -8.85 -13.73
N TRP A 609 21.51 -9.00 -14.43
CA TRP A 609 21.23 -8.38 -15.74
C TRP A 609 20.19 -7.25 -15.63
N GLY A 610 19.86 -6.81 -14.41
CA GLY A 610 18.92 -5.71 -14.19
C GLY A 610 17.47 -6.03 -14.56
N ILE A 611 17.10 -7.31 -14.69
CA ILE A 611 15.73 -7.71 -15.05
C ILE A 611 14.71 -7.31 -13.99
N PRO A 612 14.96 -7.45 -12.67
CA PRO A 612 14.06 -6.89 -11.67
C PRO A 612 13.85 -5.39 -11.90
N LEU A 613 14.90 -4.67 -12.29
CA LEU A 613 14.88 -3.21 -12.45
C LEU A 613 14.15 -2.72 -13.70
N SER A 614 13.58 -3.61 -14.52
CA SER A 614 12.67 -3.23 -15.60
C SER A 614 11.39 -4.05 -15.50
N SER A 615 10.39 -3.44 -14.87
CA SER A 615 9.05 -4.01 -14.68
C SER A 615 8.42 -4.38 -16.03
N ARG A 616 8.56 -3.48 -17.00
CA ARG A 616 8.00 -3.59 -18.36
C ARG A 616 8.62 -4.73 -19.16
N LEU A 617 9.90 -5.05 -18.96
CA LEU A 617 10.58 -6.08 -19.73
C LEU A 617 9.93 -7.45 -19.53
N ARG A 618 9.59 -7.82 -18.29
CA ARG A 618 8.97 -9.13 -18.00
C ARG A 618 7.58 -9.23 -18.64
N GLU A 619 6.79 -8.17 -18.53
CA GLU A 619 5.45 -8.09 -19.13
C GLU A 619 5.51 -8.15 -20.65
N ASN A 620 6.40 -7.38 -21.26
CA ASN A 620 6.58 -7.34 -22.71
C ASN A 620 7.14 -8.66 -23.26
N HIS A 621 8.02 -9.35 -22.52
CA HIS A 621 8.48 -10.69 -22.89
C HIS A 621 7.35 -11.71 -22.83
N ALA A 622 6.48 -11.64 -21.81
CA ALA A 622 5.30 -12.50 -21.71
C ALA A 622 4.31 -12.24 -22.86
N ARG A 623 4.06 -10.96 -23.19
CA ARG A 623 3.24 -10.55 -24.35
C ARG A 623 3.83 -11.08 -25.66
N LEU A 624 5.15 -10.97 -25.86
CA LEU A 624 5.85 -11.51 -27.03
C LEU A 624 5.63 -13.02 -27.15
N LYS A 625 5.83 -13.78 -26.06
CA LYS A 625 5.61 -15.23 -26.06
C LYS A 625 4.17 -15.60 -26.39
N ALA A 626 3.19 -14.86 -25.90
CA ALA A 626 1.78 -15.05 -26.23
C ALA A 626 1.46 -14.75 -27.69
N ILE A 627 2.22 -13.87 -28.34
CA ILE A 627 2.12 -13.62 -29.78
C ILE A 627 2.68 -14.80 -30.57
N LEU A 628 3.91 -15.23 -30.23
CA LEU A 628 4.63 -16.26 -30.96
C LEU A 628 3.96 -17.64 -30.87
N LYS A 629 3.39 -18.00 -29.71
CA LYS A 629 2.86 -19.33 -29.33
C LYS A 629 3.92 -20.44 -29.33
N ASN A 630 4.72 -20.53 -30.38
CA ASN A 630 5.87 -21.41 -30.54
C ASN A 630 7.15 -20.60 -30.78
N PRO A 631 8.32 -21.07 -30.34
CA PRO A 631 9.59 -20.41 -30.66
C PRO A 631 9.83 -20.31 -32.16
N LEU A 632 10.19 -19.12 -32.63
CA LEU A 632 10.68 -18.93 -33.99
C LEU A 632 12.07 -19.55 -34.16
N GLN A 633 12.36 -20.02 -35.36
CA GLN A 633 13.69 -20.42 -35.79
C GLN A 633 14.45 -19.21 -36.32
N SER A 634 15.78 -19.29 -36.25
CA SER A 634 16.68 -18.23 -36.72
C SER A 634 16.54 -17.89 -38.21
N THR A 635 15.92 -18.77 -39.01
CA THR A 635 15.74 -18.61 -40.46
C THR A 635 14.30 -18.33 -40.91
N ASP A 636 13.33 -18.25 -39.99
CA ASP A 636 11.90 -18.12 -40.36
C ASP A 636 11.58 -16.83 -41.14
N TRP A 637 12.37 -15.78 -40.92
CA TRP A 637 12.29 -14.51 -41.66
C TRP A 637 12.61 -14.65 -43.16
N THR A 638 13.24 -15.74 -43.60
CA THR A 638 13.49 -16.02 -45.03
C THR A 638 12.24 -16.52 -45.77
N SER A 639 11.15 -16.82 -45.04
CA SER A 639 9.84 -17.16 -45.59
C SER A 639 8.70 -16.43 -44.86
N PRO A 640 8.56 -15.10 -45.01
CA PRO A 640 7.56 -14.30 -44.30
C PRO A 640 6.11 -14.78 -44.51
N SER A 641 5.80 -15.25 -45.73
CA SER A 641 4.45 -15.72 -46.09
C SER A 641 3.91 -16.83 -45.18
N SER A 642 4.80 -17.63 -44.59
CA SER A 642 4.43 -18.72 -43.68
C SER A 642 4.02 -18.22 -42.29
N HIS A 643 4.33 -16.97 -41.95
CA HIS A 643 4.16 -16.37 -40.62
C HIS A 643 3.36 -15.06 -40.64
N ARG A 644 2.59 -14.81 -41.70
CA ARG A 644 1.88 -13.54 -41.92
C ARG A 644 0.99 -13.10 -40.76
N GLU A 645 0.25 -14.03 -40.15
CA GLU A 645 -0.61 -13.73 -38.98
C GLU A 645 0.21 -13.28 -37.76
N ILE A 646 1.42 -13.83 -37.59
CA ILE A 646 2.32 -13.46 -36.51
C ILE A 646 2.93 -12.09 -36.80
N GLU A 647 3.36 -11.83 -38.04
CA GLU A 647 3.90 -10.52 -38.45
C GLU A 647 2.92 -9.38 -38.18
N GLU A 648 1.64 -9.54 -38.54
CA GLU A 648 0.60 -8.52 -38.30
C GLU A 648 0.44 -8.18 -36.81
N ARG A 649 0.56 -9.18 -35.93
CA ARG A 649 0.53 -8.98 -34.47
C ARG A 649 1.82 -8.36 -33.94
N LEU A 650 2.97 -8.71 -34.53
CA LEU A 650 4.27 -8.16 -34.15
C LEU A 650 4.38 -6.67 -34.48
N VAL A 651 3.77 -6.20 -35.58
CA VAL A 651 3.72 -4.76 -35.90
C VAL A 651 3.11 -3.97 -34.73
N LEU A 652 1.89 -4.33 -34.33
CA LEU A 652 1.19 -3.66 -33.22
C LEU A 652 1.96 -3.76 -31.90
N PHE A 653 2.63 -4.90 -31.67
CA PHE A 653 3.44 -5.11 -30.48
C PHE A 653 4.64 -4.15 -30.45
N TYR A 654 5.45 -4.09 -31.49
CA TYR A 654 6.64 -3.24 -31.51
C TYR A 654 6.31 -1.75 -31.61
N GLU A 655 5.22 -1.37 -32.28
CA GLU A 655 4.71 0.01 -32.23
C GLU A 655 4.39 0.46 -30.79
N SER A 656 3.89 -0.46 -29.95
CA SER A 656 3.64 -0.14 -28.52
C SER A 656 4.90 0.00 -27.66
N LEU A 657 6.09 -0.34 -28.21
CA LEU A 657 7.37 -0.32 -27.49
C LEU A 657 8.30 0.82 -27.93
N ASP A 658 7.92 1.63 -28.92
CA ASP A 658 8.82 2.55 -29.62
C ASP A 658 9.43 3.65 -28.72
N THR A 659 8.77 3.95 -27.59
CA THR A 659 9.21 4.96 -26.62
C THR A 659 9.84 4.38 -25.35
N ILE A 660 10.05 3.06 -25.30
CA ILE A 660 10.53 2.37 -24.09
C ILE A 660 12.02 2.04 -24.25
N SER A 661 12.84 2.46 -23.29
CA SER A 661 14.20 1.96 -23.10
C SER A 661 14.26 1.18 -21.78
N TYR A 662 14.53 -0.11 -21.87
CA TYR A 662 14.66 -0.95 -20.69
C TYR A 662 15.96 -0.67 -19.94
N SER A 663 17.03 -0.27 -20.64
CA SER A 663 18.29 0.05 -20.00
C SER A 663 18.23 1.38 -19.25
N GLU A 664 17.55 2.39 -19.78
CA GLU A 664 17.30 3.66 -19.06
C GLU A 664 16.45 3.44 -17.81
N GLU A 665 15.36 2.66 -17.91
CA GLU A 665 14.51 2.27 -16.77
C GLU A 665 15.34 1.55 -15.70
N ALA A 666 16.11 0.53 -16.09
CA ALA A 666 16.92 -0.25 -15.15
C ALA A 666 18.01 0.60 -14.47
N ASN A 667 18.65 1.51 -15.21
CA ASN A 667 19.65 2.42 -14.66
C ASN A 667 19.02 3.43 -13.68
N LEU A 668 17.83 3.95 -14.00
CA LEU A 668 17.10 4.86 -13.13
C LEU A 668 16.85 4.20 -11.76
N PHE A 669 16.27 3.00 -11.76
CA PHE A 669 16.00 2.26 -10.53
C PHE A 669 17.28 1.81 -9.81
N LEU A 670 18.31 1.39 -10.54
CA LEU A 670 19.60 1.05 -9.92
C LEU A 670 20.21 2.24 -9.17
N ASN A 671 20.21 3.42 -9.80
CA ASN A 671 20.72 4.64 -9.20
C ASN A 671 19.88 5.06 -8.00
N PHE A 672 18.55 4.89 -8.08
CA PHE A 672 17.66 5.16 -6.96
C PHE A 672 17.93 4.21 -5.78
N LEU A 673 18.06 2.91 -6.01
CA LEU A 673 18.40 1.94 -4.96
C LEU A 673 19.75 2.22 -4.30
N GLN A 674 20.76 2.58 -5.10
CA GLN A 674 22.05 3.02 -4.58
C GLN A 674 21.91 4.28 -3.73
N TYR A 675 21.11 5.25 -4.16
CA TYR A 675 20.81 6.44 -3.37
C TYR A 675 20.12 6.08 -2.04
N LEU A 676 19.09 5.22 -2.06
CA LEU A 676 18.39 4.74 -0.86
C LEU A 676 19.35 4.10 0.15
N SER A 677 20.36 3.36 -0.30
CA SER A 677 21.36 2.75 0.58
C SER A 677 22.19 3.77 1.38
N THR A 678 22.27 5.02 0.89
CA THR A 678 23.02 6.11 1.52
C THR A 678 22.16 7.05 2.37
N VAL A 679 20.83 6.90 2.31
CA VAL A 679 19.90 7.73 3.08
C VAL A 679 20.16 7.52 4.58
N SER A 680 20.07 8.60 5.34
CA SER A 680 20.08 8.56 6.80
C SER A 680 18.82 9.23 7.32
N PHE A 681 18.44 8.91 8.55
CA PHE A 681 17.26 9.48 9.17
C PHE A 681 17.65 10.51 10.22
N GLU A 682 16.79 11.52 10.38
CA GLU A 682 16.90 12.50 11.45
C GLU A 682 15.56 12.74 12.14
N TYR A 683 15.64 13.22 13.37
CA TYR A 683 14.47 13.55 14.18
C TYR A 683 13.73 14.74 13.57
N ALA A 684 12.45 14.55 13.27
CA ALA A 684 11.57 15.56 12.71
C ALA A 684 10.62 16.16 13.75
N GLY A 685 10.46 15.49 14.89
CA GLY A 685 9.48 15.83 15.92
C GLY A 685 8.93 14.58 16.59
N HIS A 686 7.78 14.70 17.26
CA HIS A 686 7.12 13.58 17.93
C HIS A 686 5.60 13.69 17.87
N LEU A 687 4.91 12.63 18.28
CA LEU A 687 3.46 12.65 18.49
C LEU A 687 3.15 13.01 19.94
N ASP A 688 2.19 13.91 20.16
CA ASP A 688 1.73 14.21 21.52
C ASP A 688 0.77 13.15 22.08
N GLU A 689 0.27 13.36 23.30
CA GLU A 689 -0.64 12.43 24.00
C GLU A 689 -1.96 12.21 23.24
N LEU A 690 -2.37 13.14 22.38
CA LEU A 690 -3.55 13.07 21.52
C LEU A 690 -3.22 12.54 20.11
N ASN A 691 -2.00 12.01 19.95
CA ASN A 691 -1.48 11.48 18.70
C ASN A 691 -1.42 12.53 17.57
N GLN A 692 -1.25 13.81 17.94
CA GLN A 692 -1.06 14.91 16.99
C GLN A 692 0.44 15.14 16.76
N PRO A 693 0.87 15.38 15.51
CA PRO A 693 2.27 15.61 15.20
C PRO A 693 2.76 16.98 15.67
N ARG A 694 3.91 16.97 16.35
CA ARG A 694 4.66 18.14 16.80
C ARG A 694 6.00 18.16 16.08
N TYR A 695 6.04 18.84 14.94
CA TYR A 695 7.27 19.01 14.15
C TYR A 695 8.19 20.07 14.77
N LEU A 696 9.50 19.88 14.63
CA LEU A 696 10.51 20.86 15.06
C LEU A 696 10.36 22.22 14.36
N ASN A 697 9.90 22.21 13.11
CA ASN A 697 9.69 23.41 12.30
C ASN A 697 8.28 23.39 11.69
N GLU A 698 7.35 24.11 12.32
CA GLU A 698 5.96 24.22 11.86
C GLU A 698 5.83 24.83 10.44
N GLY A 699 6.85 25.55 9.96
CA GLY A 699 6.88 26.15 8.62
C GLY A 699 7.45 25.25 7.51
N ASP A 700 7.99 24.08 7.86
CA ASP A 700 8.65 23.14 6.93
C ASP A 700 8.30 21.70 7.32
N ILE A 701 7.05 21.33 7.02
CA ILE A 701 6.49 20.01 7.33
C ILE A 701 7.04 19.00 6.32
N PRO A 702 7.78 17.95 6.75
CA PRO A 702 8.34 16.96 5.84
C PRO A 702 7.25 16.21 5.08
N ALA A 703 7.48 15.92 3.80
CA ALA A 703 6.55 15.15 2.99
C ALA A 703 6.45 13.68 3.44
N PHE A 704 7.57 13.13 3.91
CA PHE A 704 7.64 11.77 4.46
C PHE A 704 8.13 11.78 5.90
N THR A 705 7.34 11.20 6.79
CA THR A 705 7.73 10.91 8.16
C THR A 705 7.32 9.51 8.56
N TRP A 706 8.15 8.86 9.37
CA TRP A 706 7.89 7.52 9.91
C TRP A 706 7.79 7.56 11.43
N CYS A 707 6.96 6.70 11.98
CA CYS A 707 6.69 6.55 13.41
C CYS A 707 6.51 5.06 13.77
N ILE A 708 6.57 4.74 15.06
CA ILE A 708 6.12 3.45 15.53
C ILE A 708 4.59 3.45 15.69
N ALA A 709 4.01 2.32 15.31
CA ALA A 709 2.60 2.02 15.46
C ALA A 709 2.45 0.62 16.04
N LEU A 710 1.24 0.31 16.49
CA LEU A 710 0.92 -1.04 16.90
C LEU A 710 -0.01 -1.70 15.87
N GLU A 711 0.47 -2.76 15.25
CA GLU A 711 -0.31 -3.58 14.31
C GLU A 711 -0.41 -4.99 14.85
N GLN A 712 -1.64 -5.49 15.00
CA GLN A 712 -1.91 -6.84 15.52
C GLN A 712 -1.19 -7.16 16.85
N GLY A 713 -1.01 -6.14 17.71
CA GLY A 713 -0.32 -6.26 18.99
C GLY A 713 1.21 -6.18 18.93
N GLN A 714 1.81 -6.08 17.74
CA GLN A 714 3.25 -5.90 17.56
C GLN A 714 3.60 -4.45 17.25
N VAL A 715 4.73 -3.98 17.78
CA VAL A 715 5.28 -2.67 17.42
C VAL A 715 5.95 -2.78 16.05
N VAL A 716 5.48 -1.97 15.11
CA VAL A 716 6.01 -1.89 13.75
C VAL A 716 6.39 -0.44 13.43
N LEU A 717 7.40 -0.26 12.60
CA LEU A 717 7.80 1.04 12.10
C LEU A 717 7.16 1.26 10.73
N GLN A 718 6.41 2.34 10.56
CA GLN A 718 5.70 2.63 9.31
C GLN A 718 5.62 4.12 9.00
N ALA A 719 5.23 4.44 7.76
CA ALA A 719 4.96 5.81 7.35
C ALA A 719 3.77 6.35 8.16
N PHE A 720 3.88 7.58 8.67
CA PHE A 720 2.85 8.22 9.49
C PHE A 720 1.66 8.64 8.61
N PRO A 721 0.47 8.02 8.73
CA PRO A 721 -0.66 8.29 7.86
C PRO A 721 -1.66 9.30 8.49
N GLY A 722 -1.24 10.02 9.54
CA GLY A 722 -2.08 10.97 10.28
C GLY A 722 -3.01 10.36 11.33
N SER A 723 -3.18 9.04 11.39
CA SER A 723 -3.90 8.35 12.49
C SER A 723 -3.43 6.89 12.63
N ASN A 724 -3.65 6.24 13.79
CA ASN A 724 -3.25 4.84 14.11
C ASN A 724 -1.77 4.62 14.52
N SER A 725 -1.05 5.65 14.92
CA SER A 725 0.30 5.57 15.49
C SER A 725 0.29 5.48 17.02
N LEU A 726 1.43 5.10 17.61
CA LEU A 726 1.58 5.10 19.07
C LEU A 726 1.83 6.54 19.57
N PRO A 727 1.09 7.04 20.59
CA PRO A 727 1.39 8.33 21.21
C PRO A 727 2.84 8.39 21.71
N PHE A 728 3.42 9.59 21.75
CA PHE A 728 4.83 9.81 22.09
C PHE A 728 5.83 9.20 21.11
N SER A 729 5.40 8.55 20.02
CA SER A 729 6.34 8.07 19.01
C SER A 729 7.15 9.23 18.44
N PRO A 730 8.49 9.09 18.37
CA PRO A 730 9.30 9.93 17.52
C PRO A 730 8.80 9.89 16.07
N LEU A 731 8.86 11.04 15.41
CA LEU A 731 8.73 11.20 13.97
C LEU A 731 10.13 11.36 13.40
N ILE A 732 10.52 10.46 12.52
CA ILE A 732 11.79 10.54 11.79
C ILE A 732 11.53 10.87 10.33
N LYS A 733 12.45 11.62 9.72
CA LYS A 733 12.43 11.95 8.29
C LYS A 733 13.76 11.57 7.64
N ALA A 734 13.74 11.37 6.33
CA ALA A 734 14.97 11.21 5.57
C ALA A 734 15.76 12.52 5.56
N ARG A 735 17.09 12.44 5.74
CA ARG A 735 17.98 13.60 5.71
C ARG A 735 18.29 14.00 4.26
N GLY A 736 18.24 15.30 3.97
CA GLY A 736 18.64 15.87 2.68
C GLY A 736 17.52 15.89 1.63
N GLY A 737 17.88 15.93 0.35
CA GLY A 737 16.95 16.09 -0.79
C GLY A 737 16.23 14.81 -1.23
N PHE A 738 15.80 13.95 -0.29
CA PHE A 738 15.09 12.71 -0.60
C PHE A 738 13.83 12.97 -1.42
N ASP A 739 13.04 13.98 -1.04
CA ASP A 739 11.82 14.38 -1.74
C ASP A 739 12.13 14.80 -3.18
N GLU A 740 13.21 15.57 -3.41
CA GLU A 740 13.63 15.98 -4.75
C GLU A 740 14.08 14.78 -5.59
N ALA A 741 14.81 13.83 -5.00
CA ALA A 741 15.25 12.61 -5.67
C ALA A 741 14.07 11.72 -6.05
N TYR A 742 13.10 11.58 -5.14
CA TYR A 742 11.85 10.84 -5.35
C TYR A 742 11.02 11.47 -6.48
N GLN A 743 10.79 12.78 -6.43
CA GLN A 743 10.03 13.51 -7.46
C GLN A 743 10.72 13.47 -8.82
N LYS A 744 12.06 13.48 -8.86
CA LYS A 744 12.81 13.33 -10.10
C LYS A 744 12.59 11.95 -10.74
N VAL A 745 12.64 10.88 -9.95
CA VAL A 745 12.38 9.51 -10.43
C VAL A 745 10.95 9.39 -10.96
N LEU A 746 9.96 9.96 -10.28
CA LEU A 746 8.57 10.00 -10.75
C LEU A 746 8.43 10.76 -12.08
N SER A 747 9.06 11.93 -12.20
CA SER A 747 9.07 12.72 -13.43
C SER A 747 9.68 11.94 -14.61
N ASP A 748 10.77 11.20 -14.36
CA ASP A 748 11.48 10.47 -15.40
C ASP A 748 10.75 9.18 -15.84
N LEU A 749 9.88 8.60 -14.99
CA LEU A 749 9.07 7.41 -15.31
C LEU A 749 7.75 7.70 -16.05
N GLY A 750 7.27 8.94 -16.00
CA GLY A 750 5.95 9.36 -16.52
C GLY A 750 4.80 9.12 -15.52
N GLU A 751 3.58 9.57 -15.87
CA GLU A 751 2.41 9.44 -14.98
C GLU A 751 2.13 7.96 -14.62
N GLY A 752 2.21 7.59 -13.34
CA GLY A 752 1.72 6.26 -12.90
C GLY A 752 2.28 5.61 -11.63
N ALA A 753 3.21 6.20 -10.88
CA ALA A 753 3.62 5.61 -9.58
C ALA A 753 3.01 6.42 -8.42
N PRO A 754 1.93 5.94 -7.78
CA PRO A 754 1.28 6.66 -6.68
C PRO A 754 2.10 6.60 -5.39
N GLU A 755 2.92 5.55 -5.14
CA GLU A 755 3.56 5.35 -3.84
C GLU A 755 5.04 4.89 -3.91
N LEU A 756 5.82 5.16 -2.85
CA LEU A 756 7.26 4.80 -2.75
C LEU A 756 7.52 3.30 -2.96
N GLN A 757 6.55 2.47 -2.55
CA GLN A 757 6.59 1.03 -2.70
C GLN A 757 6.51 0.55 -4.16
N ASP A 758 5.93 1.36 -5.05
CA ASP A 758 5.81 1.02 -6.48
C ASP A 758 7.11 1.28 -7.26
N LEU A 759 8.07 1.98 -6.65
CA LEU A 759 9.38 2.29 -7.25
C LEU A 759 10.42 1.20 -7.03
N ILE A 760 10.05 0.07 -6.41
CA ILE A 760 10.99 -1.00 -6.03
C ILE A 760 10.47 -2.34 -6.56
N PRO A 761 11.10 -2.90 -7.60
CA PRO A 761 10.54 -4.03 -8.34
C PRO A 761 10.94 -5.41 -7.78
N PHE A 762 11.24 -5.49 -6.48
CA PHE A 762 11.51 -6.76 -5.81
C PHE A 762 10.21 -7.27 -5.19
N PRO A 763 9.61 -8.35 -5.70
CA PRO A 763 8.39 -8.88 -5.11
C PRO A 763 8.64 -9.36 -3.68
N TYR A 764 7.60 -9.31 -2.85
CA TYR A 764 7.53 -10.03 -1.58
C TYR A 764 7.97 -11.49 -1.79
N SER A 765 9.13 -11.88 -1.23
CA SER A 765 9.37 -13.29 -0.94
C SER A 765 8.63 -13.62 0.35
N THR A 766 7.34 -13.94 0.24
CA THR A 766 6.71 -14.79 1.26
C THR A 766 7.20 -16.21 0.99
N GLU A 767 8.37 -16.55 1.53
CA GLU A 767 8.56 -17.92 2.01
C GLU A 767 7.75 -18.13 3.30
#